data_AF-A0A7Y6DFH9-F1
#
_entry.id   AF-A0A7Y6DFH9-F1
#
_cell.length_a   1.000
_cell.length_b   1.000
_cell.length_c   1.000
_cell.angle_alpha   90.00
_cell.angle_beta   90.00
_cell.angle_gamma   90.00
#
_symmetry.space_group_name_H-M   'P 1'
#
loop_
_entity.id
_entity.type
_entity.pdbx_description
1 polymer ?
#
loop_
_entity_poly.entity_id
_entity_poly.type
_entity_poly.pdbx_seq_one_letter_code
_entity_poly.pdbx_strand_id
1 'polypeptide(L)'
;MNEGLQGSVNDPRDIGGSQLLGRGLNRLDWAGDRKECQKVGDTESGKRTVPYKDTSYNVGKHVTMSTAVSQDNSTVETFSSRDDYESHTQSSVEAAGKYGAFSAGFKVTFGSEIKTFEEREAALYSHTARLWKLTLAVDPANATDVFKERVKALPSAFDEDNPQPFFDFFLAFGVDIVSEVTVGGSLNYAMTALKSYLSQTNTLDAMVKAEYGAFVSGSASTSISETVKKHLAHRKANLTTRGGTHSINFNSMEPNNCNADFSKWRESLANDPAIVELNLSPVYYFINTGATRTAVEQAYRWYTSYKAEIKADWQESTIVLGRSNRLKASVAATAGPALRLVFVDNKSKETSETFHTPPAADASSEDFEQFWDALASLVKQKSGHKLLMATERWPRDKRYYPGRRMREVLLLNGASEKALQRWEALTRYMVPNPLAGLTYVLAGNDLETPGVDGLIAGFGQAGKDLNPTVKVSARLCHDSFGRVKVVQTEKTQEDPCTLLYIVRNNTDSKPALATDPQNKTRIAMQTPDRHNLGQYWYMLELEKPYPEINHPVLLINYETGTCLQGMHDQNDCRLKPIEPGRQQDDVIWDRRGDDVFHLLLVHCWKNAMCLTQIEKRAAVRPWRLPHGMDWFREAHRPYS
;
A
#
# COMPACT_ATOMS: atom_id res chain seq x y z
N MET A 1 -41.70 22.73 -46.14
CA MET A 1 -41.59 21.27 -46.00
C MET A 1 -40.43 20.97 -45.07
N ASN A 2 -40.74 20.70 -43.82
CA ASN A 2 -39.94 19.93 -42.86
C ASN A 2 -40.91 19.64 -41.73
N GLU A 3 -41.62 18.53 -41.89
CA GLU A 3 -42.57 18.04 -40.90
C GLU A 3 -41.83 17.69 -39.62
N GLY A 4 -42.34 18.21 -38.52
CA GLY A 4 -41.85 17.90 -37.19
C GLY A 4 -42.23 16.47 -36.80
N LEU A 5 -41.24 15.74 -36.30
CA LEU A 5 -41.50 14.61 -35.40
C LEU A 5 -41.84 15.20 -34.01
N GLN A 6 -43.10 15.59 -33.85
CA GLN A 6 -43.73 15.66 -32.52
C GLN A 6 -43.83 14.22 -32.00
N GLY A 7 -42.86 13.80 -31.20
CA GLY A 7 -43.01 12.62 -30.36
C GLY A 7 -44.17 12.85 -29.38
N SER A 8 -45.09 11.88 -29.31
CA SER A 8 -46.26 11.97 -28.43
C SER A 8 -45.82 12.05 -26.97
N VAL A 9 -46.51 12.86 -26.16
CA VAL A 9 -46.29 12.99 -24.70
C VAL A 9 -46.59 11.67 -23.95
N ASN A 10 -47.07 10.64 -24.65
CA ASN A 10 -47.49 9.35 -24.10
C ASN A 10 -46.60 8.15 -24.49
N ASP A 11 -45.50 8.36 -25.21
CA ASP A 11 -44.61 7.25 -25.56
C ASP A 11 -43.75 6.86 -24.33
N PRO A 12 -43.75 5.58 -23.91
CA PRO A 12 -43.00 5.16 -22.73
C PRO A 12 -41.50 5.35 -22.94
N ARG A 13 -40.84 5.98 -21.95
CA ARG A 13 -39.40 6.29 -22.00
C ARG A 13 -38.56 5.08 -21.64
N ASP A 14 -37.34 4.96 -22.16
CA ASP A 14 -36.41 3.95 -21.66
C ASP A 14 -36.02 4.28 -20.21
N ILE A 15 -36.04 3.26 -19.35
CA ILE A 15 -35.76 3.45 -17.93
C ILE A 15 -34.26 3.67 -17.69
N GLY A 16 -33.93 4.75 -16.97
CA GLY A 16 -32.56 4.98 -16.51
C GLY A 16 -32.06 3.78 -15.68
N GLY A 17 -30.84 3.32 -15.98
CA GLY A 17 -30.21 2.14 -15.38
C GLY A 17 -30.18 0.91 -16.30
N SER A 18 -31.15 0.78 -17.20
CA SER A 18 -31.27 -0.36 -18.14
C SER A 18 -30.09 -0.48 -19.11
N GLN A 19 -29.39 0.62 -19.37
CA GLN A 19 -28.21 0.65 -20.21
C GLN A 19 -27.05 -0.15 -19.62
N LEU A 20 -26.91 -0.24 -18.29
CA LEU A 20 -25.85 -1.04 -17.64
C LEU A 20 -26.34 -2.39 -17.15
N LEU A 21 -27.62 -2.53 -16.79
CA LEU A 21 -28.18 -3.80 -16.34
C LEU A 21 -27.97 -4.90 -17.41
N GLY A 22 -27.53 -6.08 -16.97
CA GLY A 22 -27.22 -7.22 -17.84
C GLY A 22 -25.93 -7.07 -18.63
N ARG A 23 -25.19 -5.96 -18.53
CA ARG A 23 -23.88 -5.83 -19.18
C ARG A 23 -22.78 -6.53 -18.42
N GLY A 24 -21.83 -7.04 -19.21
CA GLY A 24 -20.53 -7.46 -18.74
C GLY A 24 -19.75 -6.33 -18.07
N LEU A 25 -18.98 -6.69 -17.05
CA LEU A 25 -18.02 -5.81 -16.41
C LEU A 25 -16.76 -6.61 -16.01
N ASN A 26 -15.59 -6.00 -16.19
CA ASN A 26 -14.36 -6.50 -15.62
C ASN A 26 -14.11 -5.76 -14.30
N ARG A 27 -14.22 -6.46 -13.17
CA ARG A 27 -14.07 -5.88 -11.80
C ARG A 27 -12.76 -5.14 -11.57
N LEU A 28 -11.76 -5.34 -12.43
CA LEU A 28 -10.42 -4.75 -12.33
C LEU A 28 -10.27 -3.42 -13.10
N ASP A 29 -11.27 -3.03 -13.91
CA ASP A 29 -11.20 -1.93 -14.89
C ASP A 29 -12.18 -0.78 -14.63
N TRP A 30 -12.90 -0.79 -13.51
CA TRP A 30 -14.01 0.13 -13.26
C TRP A 30 -13.60 1.61 -13.08
N ALA A 31 -12.31 1.88 -12.80
CA ALA A 31 -11.78 3.21 -12.48
C ALA A 31 -11.13 3.97 -13.68
N GLY A 32 -11.14 3.38 -14.88
CA GLY A 32 -10.54 3.97 -16.10
C GLY A 32 -11.55 4.24 -17.23
N ASP A 33 -11.11 4.93 -18.28
CA ASP A 33 -11.91 5.18 -19.49
C ASP A 33 -12.34 3.85 -20.13
N ARG A 34 -13.66 3.71 -20.29
CA ARG A 34 -14.37 2.43 -20.45
C ARG A 34 -14.05 1.74 -21.76
N LYS A 35 -13.69 0.45 -21.71
CA LYS A 35 -13.96 -0.48 -22.81
C LYS A 35 -15.34 -1.11 -22.58
N GLU A 36 -16.30 -0.82 -23.44
CA GLU A 36 -17.67 -1.32 -23.29
C GLU A 36 -17.72 -2.84 -23.55
N CYS A 37 -18.03 -3.62 -22.50
CA CYS A 37 -18.32 -5.05 -22.65
C CYS A 37 -19.74 -5.27 -23.20
N GLN A 38 -19.95 -6.42 -23.84
CA GLN A 38 -21.23 -6.79 -24.44
C GLN A 38 -22.31 -7.10 -23.39
N LYS A 39 -23.59 -7.02 -23.78
CA LYS A 39 -24.72 -7.45 -22.94
C LYS A 39 -24.77 -8.97 -22.83
N VAL A 40 -24.69 -9.47 -21.60
CA VAL A 40 -24.84 -10.89 -21.26
C VAL A 40 -26.28 -11.21 -20.94
N GLY A 41 -26.93 -10.38 -20.12
CA GLY A 41 -28.33 -10.49 -19.75
C GLY A 41 -29.25 -9.80 -20.77
N ASP A 42 -30.33 -10.48 -21.14
CA ASP A 42 -31.40 -9.92 -21.97
C ASP A 42 -32.32 -9.03 -21.14
N THR A 43 -32.16 -7.73 -21.31
CA THR A 43 -33.00 -6.70 -20.68
C THR A 43 -33.96 -6.02 -21.66
N GLU A 44 -33.95 -6.39 -22.94
CA GLU A 44 -34.65 -5.66 -24.01
C GLU A 44 -35.82 -6.44 -24.60
N SER A 45 -35.81 -7.78 -24.55
CA SER A 45 -36.90 -8.57 -25.10
C SER A 45 -38.21 -8.38 -24.35
N GLY A 46 -39.31 -8.33 -25.10
CA GLY A 46 -40.66 -8.29 -24.55
C GLY A 46 -40.89 -7.12 -23.59
N LYS A 47 -40.41 -5.92 -23.95
CA LYS A 47 -40.63 -4.68 -23.18
C LYS A 47 -42.11 -4.53 -22.82
N ARG A 48 -42.35 -4.21 -21.55
CA ARG A 48 -43.65 -3.85 -20.99
C ARG A 48 -43.58 -2.44 -20.41
N THR A 49 -44.73 -1.77 -20.41
CA THR A 49 -44.87 -0.45 -19.81
C THR A 49 -45.09 -0.57 -18.31
N VAL A 50 -44.27 0.12 -17.51
CA VAL A 50 -44.38 0.20 -16.06
C VAL A 50 -44.53 1.66 -15.65
N PRO A 51 -45.63 2.05 -14.97
CA PRO A 51 -45.82 3.43 -14.51
C PRO A 51 -44.96 3.75 -13.28
N TYR A 52 -44.36 4.94 -13.25
CA TYR A 52 -43.69 5.51 -12.09
C TYR A 52 -43.93 7.03 -12.03
N LYS A 53 -44.63 7.47 -10.98
CA LYS A 53 -45.20 8.84 -10.89
C LYS A 53 -45.99 9.17 -12.18
N ASP A 54 -45.76 10.33 -12.77
CA ASP A 54 -46.44 10.82 -13.97
C ASP A 54 -45.78 10.34 -15.27
N THR A 55 -44.84 9.39 -15.21
CA THR A 55 -44.11 8.88 -16.39
C THR A 55 -44.26 7.37 -16.52
N SER A 56 -44.38 6.90 -17.76
CA SER A 56 -44.39 5.47 -18.09
C SER A 56 -43.05 5.06 -18.67
N TYR A 57 -42.52 3.92 -18.20
CA TYR A 57 -41.20 3.42 -18.60
C TYR A 57 -41.27 2.06 -19.28
N ASN A 58 -40.40 1.85 -20.27
CA ASN A 58 -40.20 0.55 -20.92
C ASN A 58 -39.23 -0.30 -20.11
N VAL A 59 -39.69 -1.48 -19.70
CA VAL A 59 -38.91 -2.45 -18.91
C VAL A 59 -38.99 -3.82 -19.58
N GLY A 60 -37.85 -4.47 -19.85
CA GLY A 60 -37.82 -5.80 -20.45
C GLY A 60 -38.51 -6.87 -19.61
N LYS A 61 -38.95 -7.96 -20.25
CA LYS A 61 -39.72 -9.03 -19.58
C LYS A 61 -38.95 -9.74 -18.46
N HIS A 62 -37.63 -9.76 -18.54
CA HIS A 62 -36.73 -10.38 -17.55
C HIS A 62 -36.24 -9.42 -16.47
N VAL A 63 -36.68 -8.14 -16.52
CA VAL A 63 -36.26 -7.10 -15.57
C VAL A 63 -37.40 -6.84 -14.58
N THR A 64 -37.05 -6.91 -13.30
CA THR A 64 -37.94 -6.51 -12.20
C THR A 64 -37.59 -5.09 -11.79
N MET A 65 -38.57 -4.19 -11.85
CA MET A 65 -38.47 -2.84 -11.29
C MET A 65 -39.14 -2.81 -9.93
N SER A 66 -38.39 -2.39 -8.90
CA SER A 66 -38.93 -2.10 -7.57
C SER A 66 -38.82 -0.60 -7.28
N THR A 67 -39.93 -0.03 -6.81
CA THR A 67 -40.03 1.36 -6.32
C THR A 67 -40.01 1.43 -4.80
N ALA A 68 -40.16 0.28 -4.12
CA ALA A 68 -39.92 0.11 -2.69
C ALA A 68 -38.41 0.02 -2.44
N VAL A 69 -37.70 1.10 -2.73
CA VAL A 69 -36.29 1.26 -2.38
C VAL A 69 -36.18 1.84 -0.97
N SER A 70 -35.12 1.45 -0.26
CA SER A 70 -34.81 1.94 1.08
C SER A 70 -34.82 3.47 1.12
N GLN A 71 -35.24 4.05 2.25
CA GLN A 71 -35.13 5.49 2.49
C GLN A 71 -33.71 6.00 2.22
N ASP A 72 -33.57 7.29 1.93
CA ASP A 72 -32.29 7.98 1.80
C ASP A 72 -31.28 7.51 2.85
N ASN A 73 -30.07 7.22 2.42
CA ASN A 73 -28.98 6.86 3.33
C ASN A 73 -27.88 7.93 3.27
N SER A 74 -27.33 8.23 4.43
CA SER A 74 -26.15 9.08 4.58
C SER A 74 -25.03 8.30 5.27
N THR A 75 -23.87 8.24 4.66
CA THR A 75 -22.68 7.62 5.24
C THR A 75 -21.56 8.63 5.37
N VAL A 76 -20.75 8.48 6.40
CA VAL A 76 -19.52 9.27 6.59
C VAL A 76 -18.36 8.31 6.70
N GLU A 77 -17.35 8.53 5.87
CA GLU A 77 -16.14 7.73 5.82
C GLU A 77 -14.94 8.65 5.96
N THR A 78 -13.95 8.22 6.73
CA THR A 78 -12.71 8.95 6.97
C THR A 78 -11.53 8.12 6.51
N PHE A 79 -10.56 8.75 5.86
CA PHE A 79 -9.39 8.12 5.30
C PHE A 79 -8.13 8.85 5.76
N SER A 80 -7.20 8.12 6.38
CA SER A 80 -5.94 8.69 6.87
C SER A 80 -4.83 8.69 5.82
N SER A 81 -5.02 7.98 4.70
CA SER A 81 -4.13 7.95 3.54
C SER A 81 -4.86 7.53 2.25
N ARG A 82 -4.19 7.67 1.11
CA ARG A 82 -4.64 7.14 -0.17
C ARG A 82 -4.78 5.61 -0.14
N ASP A 83 -3.81 4.91 0.43
CA ASP A 83 -3.80 3.45 0.51
C ASP A 83 -4.96 2.91 1.37
N ASP A 84 -5.34 3.65 2.41
CA ASP A 84 -6.50 3.34 3.26
C ASP A 84 -7.81 3.41 2.47
N TYR A 85 -7.97 4.42 1.61
CA TYR A 85 -9.09 4.53 0.68
C TYR A 85 -9.09 3.43 -0.39
N GLU A 86 -7.94 3.16 -1.02
CA GLU A 86 -7.83 2.11 -2.06
C GLU A 86 -8.15 0.73 -1.44
N SER A 87 -7.66 0.46 -0.23
CA SER A 87 -7.97 -0.75 0.54
C SER A 87 -9.46 -0.83 0.92
N HIS A 88 -10.07 0.27 1.37
CA HIS A 88 -11.50 0.32 1.70
C HIS A 88 -12.39 0.10 0.47
N THR A 89 -12.02 0.71 -0.65
CA THR A 89 -12.73 0.55 -1.93
C THR A 89 -12.59 -0.88 -2.45
N GLN A 90 -11.38 -1.44 -2.40
CA GLN A 90 -11.10 -2.81 -2.82
C GLN A 90 -11.82 -3.85 -1.95
N SER A 91 -11.76 -3.71 -0.63
CA SER A 91 -12.47 -4.60 0.31
C SER A 91 -13.99 -4.54 0.14
N SER A 92 -14.57 -3.36 -0.10
CA SER A 92 -16.00 -3.20 -0.41
C SER A 92 -16.40 -3.93 -1.71
N VAL A 93 -15.53 -3.88 -2.72
CA VAL A 93 -15.70 -4.61 -3.98
C VAL A 93 -15.56 -6.12 -3.80
N GLU A 94 -14.56 -6.57 -3.04
CA GLU A 94 -14.25 -8.00 -2.83
C GLU A 94 -15.26 -8.71 -1.92
N ALA A 95 -15.72 -8.06 -0.85
CA ALA A 95 -16.60 -8.69 0.14
C ALA A 95 -18.08 -8.73 -0.30
N ALA A 96 -18.54 -7.78 -1.11
CA ALA A 96 -19.96 -7.62 -1.40
C ALA A 96 -20.34 -7.67 -2.89
N GLY A 97 -19.40 -7.55 -3.84
CA GLY A 97 -19.72 -7.40 -5.27
C GLY A 97 -20.57 -6.17 -5.58
N LYS A 98 -20.67 -5.23 -4.63
CA LYS A 98 -21.45 -4.00 -4.73
C LYS A 98 -20.55 -2.87 -5.19
N TYR A 99 -20.95 -2.20 -6.27
CA TYR A 99 -20.30 -0.98 -6.76
C TYR A 99 -21.24 0.19 -6.53
N GLY A 100 -20.76 1.32 -6.03
CA GLY A 100 -21.63 2.46 -5.69
C GLY A 100 -20.98 3.82 -5.89
N ALA A 101 -21.74 4.87 -5.58
CA ALA A 101 -21.36 6.29 -5.65
C ALA A 101 -19.99 6.63 -5.00
N PHE A 102 -19.49 5.74 -4.14
CA PHE A 102 -18.22 5.80 -3.42
C PHE A 102 -16.98 5.74 -4.32
N SER A 103 -17.00 4.90 -5.35
CA SER A 103 -15.79 4.48 -6.04
C SER A 103 -15.44 5.48 -7.16
N ALA A 104 -16.43 5.95 -7.91
CA ALA A 104 -16.25 7.01 -8.90
C ALA A 104 -16.12 8.42 -8.28
N GLY A 105 -16.62 8.60 -7.04
CA GLY A 105 -16.65 9.89 -6.36
C GLY A 105 -15.25 10.43 -6.02
N PHE A 106 -14.37 9.63 -5.40
CA PHE A 106 -13.15 10.18 -4.80
C PHE A 106 -12.18 10.87 -5.78
N LYS A 107 -11.88 10.29 -6.95
CA LYS A 107 -11.00 10.94 -7.96
C LYS A 107 -11.64 12.19 -8.55
N VAL A 108 -12.97 12.17 -8.73
CA VAL A 108 -13.75 13.32 -9.22
C VAL A 108 -13.86 14.42 -8.15
N THR A 109 -13.92 14.03 -6.88
CA THR A 109 -14.19 14.93 -5.75
C THR A 109 -12.90 15.50 -5.13
N PHE A 110 -11.78 14.75 -5.10
CA PHE A 110 -10.49 15.17 -4.53
C PHE A 110 -9.37 15.42 -5.58
N GLY A 111 -9.54 14.98 -6.84
CA GLY A 111 -8.68 15.38 -7.96
C GLY A 111 -7.16 15.26 -7.74
N SER A 112 -6.41 16.25 -8.24
CA SER A 112 -4.93 16.34 -8.13
C SER A 112 -4.40 16.59 -6.70
N GLU A 113 -5.28 16.79 -5.71
CA GLU A 113 -4.89 17.09 -4.33
C GLU A 113 -4.37 15.84 -3.56
N ILE A 114 -4.50 14.65 -4.17
CA ILE A 114 -4.01 13.36 -3.68
C ILE A 114 -2.52 13.37 -3.32
N LYS A 115 -1.71 14.24 -3.96
CA LYS A 115 -0.28 14.37 -3.66
C LYS A 115 0.04 14.92 -2.26
N THR A 116 -0.96 15.42 -1.50
CA THR A 116 -0.74 16.06 -0.19
C THR A 116 -1.25 15.25 1.02
N PHE A 117 -1.59 13.96 0.83
CA PHE A 117 -2.12 13.10 1.90
C PHE A 117 -1.13 12.72 3.02
N GLU A 118 0.16 13.02 2.88
CA GLU A 118 1.11 12.80 3.99
C GLU A 118 0.75 13.66 5.21
N GLU A 119 0.30 14.90 5.00
CA GLU A 119 0.04 15.90 6.06
C GLU A 119 -1.46 16.11 6.38
N ARG A 120 -2.38 15.49 5.63
CA ARG A 120 -3.83 15.71 5.71
C ARG A 120 -4.62 14.42 5.84
N GLU A 121 -5.78 14.48 6.50
CA GLU A 121 -6.80 13.42 6.47
C GLU A 121 -7.96 13.85 5.57
N ALA A 122 -8.67 12.89 4.99
CA ALA A 122 -9.88 13.12 4.19
C ALA A 122 -11.12 12.53 4.85
N ALA A 123 -12.26 13.18 4.65
CA ALA A 123 -13.56 12.63 4.94
C ALA A 123 -14.50 12.84 3.76
N LEU A 124 -15.37 11.85 3.54
CA LEU A 124 -16.41 11.88 2.54
C LEU A 124 -17.76 11.64 3.22
N TYR A 125 -18.64 12.64 3.13
CA TYR A 125 -20.04 12.49 3.47
C TYR A 125 -20.82 12.22 2.18
N SER A 126 -21.44 11.06 2.08
CA SER A 126 -22.22 10.63 0.91
C SER A 126 -23.70 10.51 1.27
N HIS A 127 -24.52 11.33 0.65
CA HIS A 127 -25.98 11.25 0.72
C HIS A 127 -26.52 10.62 -0.56
N THR A 128 -27.20 9.49 -0.44
CA THR A 128 -27.79 8.78 -1.59
C THR A 128 -29.31 8.77 -1.49
N ALA A 129 -29.95 9.41 -2.47
CA ALA A 129 -31.39 9.37 -2.67
C ALA A 129 -31.71 8.30 -3.73
N ARG A 130 -32.52 7.31 -3.39
CA ARG A 130 -32.86 6.18 -4.27
C ARG A 130 -34.28 6.39 -4.83
N LEU A 131 -34.45 6.24 -6.13
CA LEU A 131 -35.75 6.36 -6.79
C LEU A 131 -36.36 5.00 -7.12
N TRP A 132 -35.58 4.13 -7.77
CA TRP A 132 -35.98 2.77 -8.10
C TRP A 132 -34.77 1.85 -8.20
N LYS A 133 -35.06 0.56 -8.22
CA LYS A 133 -34.09 -0.51 -8.38
C LYS A 133 -34.53 -1.43 -9.52
N LEU A 134 -33.60 -1.76 -10.41
CA LEU A 134 -33.81 -2.75 -11.46
C LEU A 134 -32.98 -3.98 -11.14
N THR A 135 -33.61 -5.15 -11.16
CA THR A 135 -32.95 -6.42 -10.91
C THR A 135 -33.17 -7.34 -12.11
N LEU A 136 -32.09 -7.95 -12.58
CA LEU A 136 -32.09 -9.05 -13.54
C LEU A 136 -31.83 -10.34 -12.78
N ALA A 137 -32.77 -11.29 -12.84
CA ALA A 137 -32.58 -12.59 -12.22
C ALA A 137 -31.41 -13.34 -12.89
N VAL A 138 -30.50 -13.85 -12.06
CA VAL A 138 -29.34 -14.63 -12.50
C VAL A 138 -29.80 -16.02 -12.93
N ASP A 139 -30.17 -16.13 -14.20
CA ASP A 139 -30.70 -17.34 -14.82
C ASP A 139 -30.13 -17.46 -16.25
N PRO A 140 -29.53 -18.60 -16.64
CA PRO A 140 -29.07 -18.85 -18.00
C PRO A 140 -30.14 -18.64 -19.08
N ALA A 141 -31.43 -18.83 -18.77
CA ALA A 141 -32.53 -18.58 -19.69
C ALA A 141 -32.59 -17.10 -20.10
N ASN A 142 -32.24 -16.20 -19.18
CA ASN A 142 -32.24 -14.75 -19.36
C ASN A 142 -31.00 -14.23 -20.07
N ALA A 143 -30.09 -15.07 -20.55
CA ALA A 143 -28.91 -14.63 -21.31
C ALA A 143 -29.25 -14.29 -22.78
N THR A 144 -28.50 -13.36 -23.38
CA THR A 144 -28.62 -12.99 -24.80
C THR A 144 -28.19 -14.14 -25.71
N ASP A 145 -28.73 -14.19 -26.93
CA ASP A 145 -28.38 -15.22 -27.91
C ASP A 145 -26.91 -15.15 -28.30
N VAL A 146 -26.35 -13.94 -28.43
CA VAL A 146 -24.92 -13.72 -28.70
C VAL A 146 -24.04 -14.34 -27.61
N PHE A 147 -24.39 -14.16 -26.35
CA PHE A 147 -23.67 -14.78 -25.23
C PHE A 147 -23.79 -16.31 -25.29
N LYS A 148 -25.01 -16.84 -25.49
CA LYS A 148 -25.26 -18.28 -25.58
C LYS A 148 -24.44 -18.94 -26.69
N GLU A 149 -24.35 -18.31 -27.87
CA GLU A 149 -23.52 -18.81 -28.98
C GLU A 149 -22.02 -18.80 -28.64
N ARG A 150 -21.53 -17.74 -28.00
CA ARG A 150 -20.12 -17.67 -27.59
C ARG A 150 -19.78 -18.66 -26.49
N VAL A 151 -20.71 -18.96 -25.59
CA VAL A 151 -20.55 -20.03 -24.60
C VAL A 151 -20.46 -21.41 -25.25
N LYS A 152 -21.26 -21.69 -26.29
CA LYS A 152 -21.18 -22.97 -27.04
C LYS A 152 -19.84 -23.15 -27.75
N ALA A 153 -19.18 -22.06 -28.13
CA ALA A 153 -17.88 -22.07 -28.78
C ALA A 153 -16.70 -22.25 -27.80
N LEU A 154 -16.94 -22.22 -26.48
CA LEU A 154 -15.88 -22.42 -25.49
C LEU A 154 -15.53 -23.91 -25.33
N PRO A 155 -14.25 -24.22 -25.05
CA PRO A 155 -13.85 -25.56 -24.65
C PRO A 155 -14.64 -26.05 -23.43
N SER A 156 -14.92 -27.36 -23.38
CA SER A 156 -15.65 -27.99 -22.28
C SER A 156 -14.81 -28.19 -21.01
N ALA A 157 -13.49 -28.02 -21.11
CA ALA A 157 -12.53 -28.06 -20.02
C ALA A 157 -11.62 -26.82 -20.09
N PHE A 158 -11.20 -26.32 -18.93
CA PHE A 158 -10.22 -25.26 -18.85
C PHE A 158 -8.82 -25.86 -18.88
N ASP A 159 -8.01 -25.40 -19.83
CA ASP A 159 -6.60 -25.74 -19.96
C ASP A 159 -5.75 -24.53 -19.59
N GLU A 160 -4.87 -24.71 -18.60
CA GLU A 160 -4.00 -23.64 -18.11
C GLU A 160 -2.89 -23.30 -19.12
N ASP A 161 -2.48 -24.26 -19.95
CA ASP A 161 -1.45 -24.09 -20.97
C ASP A 161 -2.00 -23.41 -22.24
N ASN A 162 -3.34 -23.41 -22.41
CA ASN A 162 -4.02 -22.73 -23.51
C ASN A 162 -5.29 -22.00 -23.05
N PRO A 163 -5.16 -20.94 -22.25
CA PRO A 163 -6.31 -20.32 -21.60
C PRO A 163 -6.99 -19.24 -22.48
N GLN A 164 -6.39 -18.91 -23.64
CA GLN A 164 -6.80 -17.83 -24.54
C GLN A 164 -8.29 -17.82 -24.89
N PRO A 165 -8.95 -18.96 -25.21
CA PRO A 165 -10.37 -18.95 -25.56
C PRO A 165 -11.28 -18.40 -24.45
N PHE A 166 -10.94 -18.67 -23.19
CA PHE A 166 -11.68 -18.16 -22.04
C PHE A 166 -11.39 -16.68 -21.78
N PHE A 167 -10.17 -16.21 -22.07
CA PHE A 167 -9.83 -14.79 -21.88
C PHE A 167 -10.45 -13.92 -22.95
N ASP A 168 -10.44 -14.35 -24.20
CA ASP A 168 -11.15 -13.66 -25.27
C ASP A 168 -12.64 -13.53 -24.96
N PHE A 169 -13.21 -14.56 -24.31
CA PHE A 169 -14.56 -14.52 -23.79
C PHE A 169 -14.73 -13.48 -22.66
N PHE A 170 -13.85 -13.45 -21.66
CA PHE A 170 -13.90 -12.43 -20.60
C PHE A 170 -13.60 -11.01 -21.10
N LEU A 171 -12.79 -10.84 -22.13
CA LEU A 171 -12.52 -9.54 -22.77
C LEU A 171 -13.74 -9.02 -23.52
N ALA A 172 -14.59 -9.91 -24.05
CA ALA A 172 -15.81 -9.54 -24.77
C ALA A 172 -17.00 -9.29 -23.82
N PHE A 173 -17.15 -10.11 -22.79
CA PHE A 173 -18.34 -10.16 -21.93
C PHE A 173 -18.09 -9.79 -20.48
N GLY A 174 -16.87 -9.47 -20.08
CA GLY A 174 -16.51 -9.27 -18.68
C GLY A 174 -16.43 -10.59 -17.90
N VAL A 175 -15.91 -10.51 -16.67
CA VAL A 175 -15.90 -11.62 -15.70
C VAL A 175 -17.11 -11.61 -14.79
N ASP A 176 -17.76 -10.46 -14.68
CA ASP A 176 -18.98 -10.22 -13.92
C ASP A 176 -20.05 -9.59 -14.80
N ILE A 177 -21.28 -9.65 -14.32
CA ILE A 177 -22.44 -9.05 -14.96
C ILE A 177 -23.14 -8.16 -13.94
N VAL A 178 -23.60 -7.00 -14.38
CA VAL A 178 -24.46 -6.14 -13.58
C VAL A 178 -25.84 -6.80 -13.44
N SER A 179 -26.10 -7.40 -12.28
CA SER A 179 -27.37 -8.08 -11.99
C SER A 179 -28.39 -7.18 -11.29
N GLU A 180 -27.93 -6.10 -10.66
CA GLU A 180 -28.81 -5.12 -10.03
C GLU A 180 -28.27 -3.71 -10.26
N VAL A 181 -29.16 -2.75 -10.49
CA VAL A 181 -28.84 -1.31 -10.51
C VAL A 181 -29.82 -0.55 -9.63
N THR A 182 -29.31 0.28 -8.74
CA THR A 182 -30.10 1.28 -8.01
C THR A 182 -29.89 2.64 -8.66
N VAL A 183 -31.00 3.32 -8.92
CA VAL A 183 -31.03 4.56 -9.70
C VAL A 183 -31.65 5.65 -8.84
N GLY A 184 -31.06 6.86 -8.91
CA GLY A 184 -31.49 8.02 -8.16
C GLY A 184 -30.46 9.15 -8.26
N GLY A 185 -30.03 9.68 -7.12
CA GLY A 185 -29.02 10.72 -7.06
C GLY A 185 -28.08 10.56 -5.87
N SER A 186 -26.84 10.98 -6.04
CA SER A 186 -25.86 11.02 -4.95
C SER A 186 -25.27 12.42 -4.81
N LEU A 187 -25.17 12.89 -3.57
CA LEU A 187 -24.46 14.10 -3.20
C LEU A 187 -23.27 13.70 -2.32
N ASN A 188 -22.09 14.13 -2.73
CA ASN A 188 -20.83 13.87 -2.05
C ASN A 188 -20.24 15.18 -1.55
N TYR A 189 -20.14 15.33 -0.24
CA TYR A 189 -19.45 16.43 0.42
C TYR A 189 -18.11 15.92 0.96
N ALA A 190 -17.03 16.35 0.32
CA ALA A 190 -15.68 15.99 0.66
C ALA A 190 -15.00 17.07 1.48
N MET A 191 -14.21 16.66 2.47
CA MET A 191 -13.40 17.54 3.29
C MET A 191 -11.99 16.97 3.44
N THR A 192 -10.96 17.82 3.37
CA THR A 192 -9.62 17.51 3.88
C THR A 192 -9.21 18.50 4.95
N ALA A 193 -8.52 18.02 6.00
CA ALA A 193 -7.99 18.86 7.07
C ALA A 193 -6.55 18.47 7.41
N LEU A 194 -5.78 19.43 7.93
CA LEU A 194 -4.40 19.17 8.39
C LEU A 194 -4.42 18.28 9.63
N LYS A 195 -3.57 17.24 9.65
CA LYS A 195 -3.43 16.33 10.81
C LYS A 195 -3.08 17.07 12.10
N SER A 196 -2.30 18.15 12.00
CA SER A 196 -1.92 19.01 13.13
C SER A 196 -3.08 19.77 13.78
N TYR A 197 -4.22 19.90 13.08
CA TYR A 197 -5.43 20.56 13.59
C TYR A 197 -6.43 19.57 14.21
N LEU A 198 -6.32 18.29 13.86
CA LEU A 198 -7.21 17.25 14.35
C LEU A 198 -6.83 16.86 15.79
N SER A 199 -7.84 16.63 16.62
CA SER A 199 -7.67 16.26 18.03
C SER A 199 -8.77 15.29 18.46
N GLN A 200 -8.69 14.76 19.69
CA GLN A 200 -9.77 13.94 20.25
C GLN A 200 -11.12 14.69 20.32
N THR A 201 -11.11 16.02 20.38
CA THR A 201 -12.33 16.85 20.44
C THR A 201 -12.78 17.35 19.07
N ASN A 202 -11.88 17.45 18.09
CA ASN A 202 -12.16 17.87 16.71
C ASN A 202 -11.83 16.74 15.73
N THR A 203 -12.69 15.72 15.67
CA THR A 203 -12.54 14.64 14.69
C THR A 203 -13.06 15.08 13.33
N LEU A 204 -12.42 14.62 12.27
CA LEU A 204 -12.81 14.98 10.90
C LEU A 204 -14.25 14.52 10.57
N ASP A 205 -14.68 13.38 11.11
CA ASP A 205 -16.06 12.89 11.04
C ASP A 205 -17.08 13.88 11.67
N ALA A 206 -16.76 14.43 12.85
CA ALA A 206 -17.63 15.40 13.49
C ALA A 206 -17.66 16.74 12.72
N MET A 207 -16.50 17.18 12.20
CA MET A 207 -16.38 18.40 11.39
C MET A 207 -17.23 18.29 10.12
N VAL A 208 -17.12 17.20 9.37
CA VAL A 208 -17.84 17.02 8.09
C VAL A 208 -19.35 16.89 8.31
N LYS A 209 -19.80 16.19 9.36
CA LYS A 209 -21.22 16.09 9.72
C LYS A 209 -21.80 17.45 10.11
N ALA A 210 -21.05 18.24 10.90
CA ALA A 210 -21.48 19.57 11.33
C ALA A 210 -21.58 20.54 10.14
N GLU A 211 -20.58 20.57 9.26
CA GLU A 211 -20.60 21.44 8.08
C GLU A 211 -21.68 21.03 7.07
N TYR A 212 -21.84 19.73 6.79
CA TYR A 212 -22.95 19.25 5.95
C TYR A 212 -24.31 19.61 6.55
N GLY A 213 -24.47 19.44 7.86
CA GLY A 213 -25.66 19.81 8.62
C GLY A 213 -26.01 21.30 8.51
N ALA A 214 -25.00 22.15 8.56
CA ALA A 214 -25.15 23.60 8.56
C ALA A 214 -25.36 24.19 7.16
N PHE A 215 -24.62 23.69 6.16
CA PHE A 215 -24.60 24.28 4.82
C PHE A 215 -25.50 23.56 3.82
N VAL A 216 -25.82 22.28 4.02
CA VAL A 216 -26.54 21.49 3.00
C VAL A 216 -27.91 21.03 3.49
N SER A 217 -28.01 20.36 4.64
CA SER A 217 -29.30 19.83 5.11
C SER A 217 -30.18 20.83 5.88
N GLY A 218 -29.64 22.00 6.23
CA GLY A 218 -30.40 23.08 6.90
C GLY A 218 -30.83 22.77 8.33
N SER A 219 -30.23 21.77 8.98
CA SER A 219 -30.58 21.32 10.33
C SER A 219 -29.94 22.14 11.45
N ALA A 220 -29.02 23.07 11.13
CA ALA A 220 -28.42 23.98 12.09
C ALA A 220 -29.15 25.33 12.10
N SER A 221 -29.40 25.88 13.30
CA SER A 221 -29.93 27.23 13.50
C SER A 221 -29.14 28.27 12.70
N THR A 222 -29.82 29.33 12.27
CA THR A 222 -29.38 30.41 11.37
C THR A 222 -28.06 31.15 11.70
N SER A 223 -27.38 30.79 12.79
CA SER A 223 -26.01 31.23 13.10
C SER A 223 -25.01 30.08 12.89
N ILE A 224 -24.09 30.24 11.93
CA ILE A 224 -22.92 29.39 11.78
C ILE A 224 -22.14 29.44 13.09
N SER A 225 -22.01 28.32 13.81
CA SER A 225 -21.33 28.26 15.10
C SER A 225 -19.87 28.72 14.98
N GLU A 226 -19.32 29.31 16.04
CA GLU A 226 -17.91 29.71 16.07
C GLU A 226 -16.97 28.53 15.79
N THR A 227 -17.37 27.32 16.17
CA THR A 227 -16.68 26.07 15.89
C THR A 227 -16.58 25.81 14.38
N VAL A 228 -17.69 25.93 13.64
CA VAL A 228 -17.68 25.77 12.17
C VAL A 228 -16.83 26.85 11.51
N LYS A 229 -16.86 28.10 12.00
CA LYS A 229 -15.98 29.18 11.47
C LYS A 229 -14.49 28.87 11.66
N LYS A 230 -14.10 28.25 12.77
CA LYS A 230 -12.73 27.83 13.03
C LYS A 230 -12.29 26.68 12.10
N HIS A 231 -13.22 25.79 11.70
CA HIS A 231 -12.91 24.71 10.76
C HIS A 231 -12.52 25.24 9.38
N LEU A 232 -13.18 26.29 8.88
CA LEU A 232 -12.98 26.84 7.54
C LEU A 232 -11.52 27.21 7.23
N ALA A 233 -10.77 27.70 8.23
CA ALA A 233 -9.39 28.15 8.05
C ALA A 233 -8.38 27.00 7.84
N HIS A 234 -8.72 25.78 8.25
CA HIS A 234 -7.79 24.64 8.26
C HIS A 234 -8.24 23.49 7.34
N ARG A 235 -9.33 23.69 6.60
CA ARG A 235 -9.94 22.65 5.77
C ARG A 235 -10.17 23.09 4.32
N LYS A 236 -10.06 22.14 3.39
CA LYS A 236 -10.59 22.28 2.04
C LYS A 236 -11.85 21.44 1.92
N ALA A 237 -12.88 21.95 1.26
CA ALA A 237 -14.11 21.20 1.03
C ALA A 237 -14.56 21.32 -0.42
N ASN A 238 -15.27 20.29 -0.89
CA ASN A 238 -15.89 20.28 -2.21
C ASN A 238 -17.25 19.55 -2.14
N LEU A 239 -18.24 20.05 -2.85
CA LEU A 239 -19.56 19.44 -2.96
C LEU A 239 -19.80 19.05 -4.42
N THR A 240 -20.12 17.79 -4.64
CA THR A 240 -20.40 17.25 -5.98
C THR A 240 -21.72 16.50 -5.96
N THR A 241 -22.53 16.67 -7.01
CA THR A 241 -23.79 15.94 -7.19
C THR A 241 -23.71 15.07 -8.44
N ARG A 242 -24.44 13.97 -8.44
CA ARG A 242 -24.64 13.08 -9.59
C ARG A 242 -26.11 12.73 -9.71
N GLY A 243 -26.66 12.93 -10.90
CA GLY A 243 -28.10 12.87 -11.15
C GLY A 243 -28.80 14.15 -10.68
N GLY A 244 -29.97 14.42 -11.27
CA GLY A 244 -30.72 15.66 -11.10
C GLY A 244 -30.27 16.75 -12.07
N THR A 245 -31.19 17.62 -12.45
CA THR A 245 -30.94 18.73 -13.38
C THR A 245 -30.59 20.04 -12.68
N HIS A 246 -30.77 20.13 -11.36
CA HIS A 246 -30.50 21.34 -10.59
C HIS A 246 -29.14 21.27 -9.91
N SER A 247 -28.26 22.22 -10.21
CA SER A 247 -26.95 22.37 -9.57
C SER A 247 -27.06 23.04 -8.20
N ILE A 248 -26.25 22.58 -7.23
CA ILE A 248 -26.14 23.23 -5.92
C ILE A 248 -25.01 24.26 -5.97
N ASN A 249 -25.32 25.53 -5.68
CA ASN A 249 -24.32 26.60 -5.66
C ASN A 249 -23.58 26.63 -4.32
N PHE A 250 -22.50 25.85 -4.21
CA PHE A 250 -21.67 25.75 -3.01
C PHE A 250 -20.31 26.41 -3.22
N ASN A 251 -19.96 27.37 -2.36
CA ASN A 251 -18.62 27.97 -2.30
C ASN A 251 -17.85 27.41 -1.10
N SER A 252 -16.69 26.81 -1.32
CA SER A 252 -15.91 26.20 -0.25
C SER A 252 -15.20 27.20 0.66
N MET A 253 -14.84 28.39 0.17
CA MET A 253 -14.16 29.44 0.96
C MET A 253 -15.15 30.23 1.82
N GLU A 254 -16.33 30.51 1.26
CA GLU A 254 -17.42 31.22 1.94
C GLU A 254 -18.73 30.45 1.79
N PRO A 255 -18.89 29.33 2.51
CA PRO A 255 -20.06 28.47 2.38
C PRO A 255 -21.33 29.17 2.86
N ASN A 256 -22.30 29.26 1.96
CA ASN A 256 -23.65 29.72 2.20
C ASN A 256 -24.56 28.54 2.58
N ASN A 257 -25.76 28.84 3.08
CA ASN A 257 -26.80 27.82 3.27
C ASN A 257 -27.40 27.45 1.90
N CYS A 258 -27.14 26.22 1.46
CA CYS A 258 -27.58 25.64 0.20
C CYS A 258 -28.84 24.76 0.35
N ASN A 259 -29.56 24.82 1.47
CA ASN A 259 -30.69 23.90 1.72
C ASN A 259 -31.83 24.01 0.70
N ALA A 260 -32.11 25.23 0.22
CA ALA A 260 -33.11 25.44 -0.83
C ALA A 260 -32.68 24.79 -2.15
N ASP A 261 -31.39 24.91 -2.51
CA ASP A 261 -30.83 24.28 -3.71
C ASP A 261 -30.76 22.76 -3.56
N PHE A 262 -30.46 22.25 -2.36
CA PHE A 262 -30.50 20.83 -2.05
C PHE A 262 -31.91 20.24 -2.23
N SER A 263 -32.94 20.94 -1.76
CA SER A 263 -34.34 20.52 -1.94
C SER A 263 -34.74 20.50 -3.43
N LYS A 264 -34.37 21.54 -4.19
CA LYS A 264 -34.60 21.60 -5.65
C LYS A 264 -33.84 20.52 -6.41
N TRP A 265 -32.59 20.25 -6.03
CA TRP A 265 -31.81 19.13 -6.57
C TRP A 265 -32.54 17.80 -6.36
N ARG A 266 -33.03 17.54 -5.14
CA ARG A 266 -33.75 16.32 -4.81
C ARG A 266 -35.04 16.16 -5.61
N GLU A 267 -35.80 17.23 -5.78
CA GLU A 267 -37.01 17.24 -6.63
C GLU A 267 -36.68 16.95 -8.10
N SER A 268 -35.54 17.47 -8.58
CA SER A 268 -35.11 17.30 -9.97
C SER A 268 -34.60 15.90 -10.32
N LEU A 269 -34.34 15.02 -9.34
CA LEU A 269 -33.77 13.69 -9.57
C LEU A 269 -34.62 12.82 -10.51
N ALA A 270 -35.94 12.98 -10.49
CA ALA A 270 -36.83 12.22 -11.36
C ALA A 270 -36.68 12.58 -12.84
N ASN A 271 -36.14 13.77 -13.15
CA ASN A 271 -35.99 14.26 -14.52
C ASN A 271 -34.71 13.78 -15.19
N ASP A 272 -33.63 13.60 -14.43
CA ASP A 272 -32.33 13.13 -14.92
C ASP A 272 -31.62 12.23 -13.90
N PRO A 273 -32.15 11.02 -13.65
CA PRO A 273 -31.63 10.14 -12.62
C PRO A 273 -30.29 9.51 -13.05
N ALA A 274 -29.40 9.29 -12.08
CA ALA A 274 -28.13 8.61 -12.28
C ALA A 274 -28.09 7.25 -11.57
N ILE A 275 -27.25 6.35 -12.06
CA ILE A 275 -26.94 5.09 -11.37
C ILE A 275 -26.08 5.40 -10.15
N VAL A 276 -26.60 5.05 -8.97
CA VAL A 276 -25.94 5.31 -7.68
C VAL A 276 -25.37 4.04 -7.05
N GLU A 277 -25.94 2.88 -7.34
CA GLU A 277 -25.45 1.59 -6.87
C GLU A 277 -25.64 0.51 -7.94
N LEU A 278 -24.82 -0.52 -7.87
CA LEU A 278 -24.75 -1.66 -8.76
C LEU A 278 -24.44 -2.90 -7.91
N ASN A 279 -25.03 -4.04 -8.27
CA ASN A 279 -24.61 -5.33 -7.75
C ASN A 279 -24.13 -6.19 -8.91
N LEU A 280 -23.02 -6.89 -8.70
CA LEU A 280 -22.43 -7.77 -9.68
C LEU A 280 -22.71 -9.24 -9.36
N SER A 281 -22.79 -10.04 -10.41
CA SER A 281 -22.84 -11.49 -10.30
C SER A 281 -21.84 -12.11 -11.27
N PRO A 282 -21.09 -13.14 -10.86
CA PRO A 282 -20.13 -13.79 -11.75
C PRO A 282 -20.75 -14.27 -13.06
N VAL A 283 -20.04 -14.06 -14.17
CA VAL A 283 -20.55 -14.33 -15.52
C VAL A 283 -20.95 -15.79 -15.72
N TYR A 284 -20.25 -16.71 -15.07
CA TYR A 284 -20.49 -18.16 -15.20
C TYR A 284 -21.82 -18.60 -14.57
N TYR A 285 -22.49 -17.78 -13.75
CA TYR A 285 -23.83 -18.09 -13.26
C TYR A 285 -24.92 -17.97 -14.33
N PHE A 286 -24.66 -17.28 -15.44
CA PHE A 286 -25.55 -17.22 -16.61
C PHE A 286 -25.30 -18.37 -17.61
N ILE A 287 -24.54 -19.39 -17.20
CA ILE A 287 -24.29 -20.59 -18.00
C ILE A 287 -25.01 -21.77 -17.33
N ASN A 288 -25.68 -22.59 -18.15
CA ASN A 288 -26.32 -23.83 -17.71
C ASN A 288 -25.32 -24.73 -16.99
N THR A 289 -25.79 -25.45 -15.97
CA THR A 289 -24.95 -26.41 -15.25
C THR A 289 -24.39 -27.48 -16.20
N GLY A 290 -23.11 -27.78 -16.08
CA GLY A 290 -22.41 -28.71 -16.97
C GLY A 290 -20.91 -28.41 -17.07
N ALA A 291 -20.20 -29.17 -17.91
CA ALA A 291 -18.74 -29.10 -18.05
C ALA A 291 -18.26 -27.70 -18.45
N THR A 292 -18.91 -27.05 -19.43
CA THR A 292 -18.56 -25.70 -19.88
C THR A 292 -18.69 -24.67 -18.75
N ARG A 293 -19.74 -24.74 -17.91
CA ARG A 293 -19.86 -23.84 -16.75
C ARG A 293 -18.70 -24.06 -15.78
N THR A 294 -18.38 -25.32 -15.47
CA THR A 294 -17.26 -25.65 -14.58
C THR A 294 -15.93 -25.15 -15.16
N ALA A 295 -15.72 -25.27 -16.47
CA ALA A 295 -14.54 -24.74 -17.14
C ALA A 295 -14.49 -23.21 -17.08
N VAL A 296 -15.60 -22.50 -17.35
CA VAL A 296 -15.67 -21.04 -17.23
C VAL A 296 -15.51 -20.60 -15.78
N GLU A 297 -16.02 -21.35 -14.81
CA GLU A 297 -15.80 -21.05 -13.38
C GLU A 297 -14.33 -21.25 -12.99
N GLN A 298 -13.68 -22.32 -13.46
CA GLN A 298 -12.25 -22.55 -13.25
C GLN A 298 -11.43 -21.43 -13.89
N ALA A 299 -11.71 -21.07 -15.14
CA ALA A 299 -11.10 -19.98 -15.86
C ALA A 299 -11.37 -18.62 -15.20
N TYR A 300 -12.59 -18.37 -14.72
CA TYR A 300 -12.97 -17.16 -14.00
C TYR A 300 -12.16 -17.06 -12.71
N ARG A 301 -12.10 -18.14 -11.93
CA ARG A 301 -11.30 -18.14 -10.71
C ARG A 301 -9.84 -17.94 -11.06
N TRP A 302 -9.29 -18.63 -12.06
CA TRP A 302 -7.92 -18.43 -12.53
C TRP A 302 -7.68 -16.96 -12.94
N TYR A 303 -8.57 -16.37 -13.72
CA TYR A 303 -8.48 -15.00 -14.22
C TYR A 303 -8.60 -13.96 -13.10
N THR A 304 -9.41 -14.23 -12.08
CA THR A 304 -9.70 -13.31 -10.96
C THR A 304 -8.86 -13.57 -9.69
N SER A 305 -8.11 -14.68 -9.60
CA SER A 305 -7.41 -15.11 -8.38
C SER A 305 -5.87 -15.02 -8.42
N TYR A 306 -5.28 -14.08 -9.15
CA TYR A 306 -3.82 -13.96 -9.26
C TYR A 306 -3.18 -13.31 -8.01
N LYS A 307 -3.03 -14.08 -6.93
CA LYS A 307 -2.19 -13.67 -5.80
C LYS A 307 -0.75 -13.53 -6.30
N ALA A 308 -0.14 -12.39 -5.98
CA ALA A 308 1.28 -12.11 -6.13
C ALA A 308 1.84 -11.83 -4.74
N GLU A 309 2.45 -12.82 -4.11
CA GLU A 309 3.10 -12.62 -2.82
C GLU A 309 4.61 -12.59 -3.04
N ILE A 310 5.25 -11.49 -2.66
CA ILE A 310 6.70 -11.44 -2.62
C ILE A 310 7.11 -11.34 -1.16
N LYS A 311 7.82 -12.36 -0.71
CA LYS A 311 8.45 -12.38 0.60
C LYS A 311 9.95 -12.53 0.39
N ALA A 312 10.73 -11.69 1.03
CA ALA A 312 12.16 -11.91 1.16
C ALA A 312 12.51 -11.88 2.64
N ASP A 313 13.40 -12.79 3.03
CA ASP A 313 14.14 -12.67 4.26
C ASP A 313 15.64 -12.65 3.96
N TRP A 314 16.49 -12.69 5.01
CA TRP A 314 17.93 -12.69 4.80
C TRP A 314 18.41 -13.89 3.99
N GLN A 315 17.79 -15.06 4.15
CA GLN A 315 18.31 -16.32 3.62
C GLN A 315 17.75 -16.65 2.24
N GLU A 316 16.46 -16.44 2.05
CA GLU A 316 15.74 -16.81 0.84
C GLU A 316 14.70 -15.76 0.44
N SER A 317 14.37 -15.73 -0.84
CA SER A 317 13.19 -15.05 -1.34
C SER A 317 12.17 -16.06 -1.87
N THR A 318 10.90 -15.74 -1.69
CA THR A 318 9.77 -16.46 -2.25
C THR A 318 8.91 -15.47 -3.02
N ILE A 319 8.80 -15.68 -4.33
CA ILE A 319 7.86 -14.98 -5.19
C ILE A 319 6.78 -16.01 -5.58
N VAL A 320 5.56 -15.81 -5.11
CA VAL A 320 4.41 -16.65 -5.45
C VAL A 320 3.56 -15.91 -6.45
N LEU A 321 3.40 -16.51 -7.64
CA LEU A 321 2.52 -16.01 -8.70
C LEU A 321 1.47 -17.06 -9.02
N GLY A 322 0.18 -16.73 -8.82
CA GLY A 322 -0.92 -17.63 -9.16
C GLY A 322 -1.11 -18.81 -8.20
N ARG A 323 -1.78 -19.88 -8.66
CA ARG A 323 -2.11 -21.10 -7.87
C ARG A 323 -0.95 -22.07 -7.73
N SER A 324 0.16 -21.84 -8.43
CA SER A 324 1.36 -22.64 -8.35
C SER A 324 2.01 -22.41 -6.99
N ASN A 325 1.89 -23.40 -6.11
CA ASN A 325 2.80 -23.50 -4.98
C ASN A 325 4.22 -23.59 -5.57
N ARG A 326 4.99 -22.52 -5.37
CA ARG A 326 6.44 -22.41 -5.53
C ARG A 326 6.96 -22.04 -6.92
N LEU A 327 7.26 -20.74 -7.08
CA LEU A 327 8.65 -20.36 -7.36
C LEU A 327 9.37 -20.12 -6.01
N LYS A 328 9.40 -21.14 -5.16
CA LYS A 328 10.46 -21.24 -4.15
C LYS A 328 11.67 -21.70 -4.92
N ALA A 329 12.51 -20.75 -5.31
CA ALA A 329 13.87 -21.11 -5.61
C ALA A 329 14.53 -21.40 -4.25
N SER A 330 14.60 -22.68 -3.88
CA SER A 330 15.73 -23.13 -3.06
C SER A 330 16.92 -23.11 -3.99
N VAL A 331 17.53 -21.94 -4.22
CA VAL A 331 18.90 -21.94 -4.73
C VAL A 331 19.74 -22.38 -3.54
N ALA A 332 19.83 -23.69 -3.37
CA ALA A 332 20.77 -24.35 -2.47
C ALA A 332 22.24 -24.14 -2.92
N ALA A 333 22.57 -23.06 -3.67
CA ALA A 333 23.81 -22.99 -4.45
C ALA A 333 24.42 -21.59 -4.66
N THR A 334 24.11 -20.57 -3.86
CA THR A 334 24.98 -19.37 -3.80
C THR A 334 25.22 -18.98 -2.34
N ALA A 335 26.44 -19.25 -1.84
CA ALA A 335 26.85 -18.91 -0.47
C ALA A 335 27.00 -17.38 -0.23
N GLY A 336 26.59 -16.54 -1.18
CA GLY A 336 26.80 -15.10 -1.17
C GLY A 336 25.55 -14.29 -1.55
N PRO A 337 25.66 -12.95 -1.60
CA PRO A 337 24.56 -12.06 -1.93
C PRO A 337 23.99 -12.32 -3.33
N ALA A 338 22.67 -12.15 -3.48
CA ALA A 338 22.02 -12.27 -4.78
C ALA A 338 20.84 -11.31 -4.92
N LEU A 339 20.62 -10.85 -6.15
CA LEU A 339 19.44 -10.11 -6.56
C LEU A 339 18.61 -11.00 -7.49
N ARG A 340 17.38 -11.26 -7.09
CA ARG A 340 16.43 -12.05 -7.87
C ARG A 340 15.49 -11.10 -8.62
N LEU A 341 15.41 -11.28 -9.93
CA LEU A 341 14.52 -10.53 -10.81
C LEU A 341 13.57 -11.50 -11.53
N VAL A 342 12.28 -11.27 -11.39
CA VAL A 342 11.23 -11.97 -12.15
C VAL A 342 10.54 -10.93 -13.02
N PHE A 343 10.59 -11.15 -14.32
CA PHE A 343 9.87 -10.36 -15.31
C PHE A 343 8.61 -11.09 -15.72
N VAL A 344 7.46 -10.45 -15.56
CA VAL A 344 6.16 -10.96 -16.00
C VAL A 344 5.78 -10.27 -17.30
N ASP A 345 5.66 -11.01 -18.39
CA ASP A 345 5.24 -10.44 -19.67
C ASP A 345 3.82 -9.84 -19.56
N ASN A 346 3.65 -8.60 -20.04
CA ASN A 346 2.41 -7.86 -19.86
C ASN A 346 1.21 -8.41 -20.64
N LYS A 347 1.39 -9.39 -21.54
CA LYS A 347 0.32 -9.95 -22.39
C LYS A 347 0.08 -11.43 -22.11
N SER A 348 1.13 -12.23 -22.12
CA SER A 348 1.10 -13.69 -21.98
C SER A 348 1.14 -14.16 -20.53
N LYS A 349 1.59 -13.30 -19.61
CA LYS A 349 1.94 -13.64 -18.21
C LYS A 349 3.07 -14.66 -18.06
N GLU A 350 3.78 -14.98 -19.15
CA GLU A 350 4.98 -15.78 -19.05
C GLU A 350 5.99 -15.08 -18.13
N THR A 351 6.58 -15.86 -17.24
CA THR A 351 7.56 -15.37 -16.29
C THR A 351 8.95 -15.76 -16.77
N SER A 352 9.88 -14.82 -16.71
CA SER A 352 11.30 -15.11 -16.87
C SER A 352 12.02 -14.68 -15.61
N GLU A 353 12.83 -15.58 -15.09
CA GLU A 353 13.53 -15.41 -13.82
C GLU A 353 15.04 -15.35 -14.06
N THR A 354 15.71 -14.44 -13.38
CA THR A 354 17.17 -14.31 -13.42
C THR A 354 17.71 -13.98 -12.03
N PHE A 355 18.90 -14.52 -11.74
CA PHE A 355 19.64 -14.27 -10.50
C PHE A 355 20.94 -13.55 -10.85
N HIS A 356 21.26 -12.51 -10.09
CA HIS A 356 22.43 -11.68 -10.30
C HIS A 356 23.23 -11.56 -9.02
N THR A 357 24.46 -12.05 -9.05
CA THR A 357 25.41 -11.96 -7.94
C THR A 357 26.24 -10.69 -8.12
N PRO A 358 26.30 -9.80 -7.11
CA PRO A 358 27.16 -8.63 -7.16
C PRO A 358 28.64 -9.02 -7.13
N PRO A 359 29.55 -8.07 -7.44
CA PRO A 359 30.98 -8.29 -7.30
C PRO A 359 31.38 -8.73 -5.88
N ALA A 360 32.54 -9.36 -5.75
CA ALA A 360 33.09 -9.77 -4.47
C ALA A 360 33.29 -8.57 -3.52
N ALA A 361 33.30 -8.82 -2.22
CA ALA A 361 33.37 -7.76 -1.21
C ALA A 361 34.67 -6.93 -1.24
N ASP A 362 35.72 -7.42 -1.90
CA ASP A 362 37.01 -6.76 -2.13
C ASP A 362 37.11 -6.09 -3.51
N ALA A 363 36.08 -6.20 -4.36
CA ALA A 363 36.04 -5.57 -5.67
C ALA A 363 36.00 -4.04 -5.60
N SER A 364 36.39 -3.40 -6.70
CA SER A 364 36.46 -1.95 -6.80
C SER A 364 35.08 -1.31 -6.89
N SER A 365 34.96 -0.03 -6.55
CA SER A 365 33.71 0.71 -6.75
C SER A 365 33.26 0.75 -8.21
N GLU A 366 34.21 0.68 -9.16
CA GLU A 366 33.91 0.65 -10.58
C GLU A 366 33.22 -0.65 -11.00
N ASP A 367 33.65 -1.79 -10.43
CA ASP A 367 33.01 -3.09 -10.68
C ASP A 367 31.55 -3.09 -10.22
N PHE A 368 31.26 -2.46 -9.07
CA PHE A 368 29.89 -2.30 -8.56
C PHE A 368 29.04 -1.38 -9.43
N GLU A 369 29.58 -0.27 -9.93
CA GLU A 369 28.86 0.61 -10.87
C GLU A 369 28.56 -0.12 -12.19
N GLN A 370 29.52 -0.88 -12.73
CA GLN A 370 29.31 -1.69 -13.94
C GLN A 370 28.22 -2.76 -13.73
N PHE A 371 28.21 -3.41 -12.57
CA PHE A 371 27.14 -4.35 -12.19
C PHE A 371 25.76 -3.68 -12.21
N TRP A 372 25.62 -2.51 -11.60
CA TRP A 372 24.35 -1.77 -11.58
C TRP A 372 23.93 -1.27 -12.96
N ASP A 373 24.87 -0.83 -13.78
CA ASP A 373 24.61 -0.37 -15.15
C ASP A 373 24.17 -1.51 -16.08
N ALA A 374 24.75 -2.71 -15.90
CA ALA A 374 24.33 -3.91 -16.61
C ALA A 374 22.88 -4.30 -16.23
N LEU A 375 22.54 -4.28 -14.93
CA LEU A 375 21.19 -4.53 -14.44
C LEU A 375 20.17 -3.49 -14.95
N ALA A 376 20.54 -2.21 -14.93
CA ALA A 376 19.70 -1.15 -15.46
C ALA A 376 19.40 -1.37 -16.96
N SER A 377 20.40 -1.83 -17.71
CA SER A 377 20.25 -2.16 -19.13
C SER A 377 19.34 -3.37 -19.35
N LEU A 378 19.48 -4.43 -18.54
CA LEU A 378 18.61 -5.61 -18.58
C LEU A 378 17.14 -5.24 -18.34
N VAL A 379 16.86 -4.51 -17.26
CA VAL A 379 15.49 -4.11 -16.90
C VAL A 379 14.90 -3.21 -18.00
N LYS A 380 15.71 -2.32 -18.59
CA LYS A 380 15.28 -1.48 -19.71
C LYS A 380 14.99 -2.27 -20.99
N GLN A 381 15.76 -3.33 -21.29
CA GLN A 381 15.49 -4.23 -22.42
C GLN A 381 14.18 -5.01 -22.26
N LYS A 382 13.79 -5.28 -21.02
CA LYS A 382 12.50 -5.89 -20.66
C LYS A 382 11.37 -4.85 -20.53
N SER A 383 11.46 -3.72 -21.23
CA SER A 383 10.40 -2.71 -21.26
C SER A 383 9.06 -3.34 -21.64
N GLY A 384 8.01 -3.06 -20.86
CA GLY A 384 6.70 -3.69 -21.06
C GLY A 384 6.55 -5.07 -20.41
N HIS A 385 7.42 -5.43 -19.47
CA HIS A 385 7.20 -6.51 -18.50
C HIS A 385 7.04 -5.89 -17.10
N LYS A 386 6.34 -6.59 -16.19
CA LYS A 386 6.38 -6.22 -14.76
C LYS A 386 7.60 -6.78 -14.07
N LEU A 387 8.30 -5.91 -13.37
CA LEU A 387 9.46 -6.26 -12.58
C LEU A 387 9.03 -6.63 -11.17
N LEU A 388 9.31 -7.87 -10.76
CA LEU A 388 9.31 -8.28 -9.37
C LEU A 388 10.76 -8.50 -8.96
N MET A 389 11.17 -7.91 -7.85
CA MET A 389 12.55 -7.96 -7.39
C MET A 389 12.60 -8.29 -5.90
N ALA A 390 13.57 -9.12 -5.53
CA ALA A 390 13.86 -9.46 -4.15
C ALA A 390 15.37 -9.61 -3.95
N THR A 391 15.86 -9.20 -2.80
CA THR A 391 17.25 -9.39 -2.40
C THR A 391 17.40 -10.63 -1.51
N GLU A 392 18.54 -11.32 -1.61
CA GLU A 392 18.91 -12.43 -0.73
C GLU A 392 20.34 -12.20 -0.21
N ARG A 393 20.55 -12.43 1.09
CA ARG A 393 21.83 -12.24 1.81
C ARG A 393 22.51 -10.90 1.51
N TRP A 394 21.71 -9.85 1.34
CA TRP A 394 22.18 -8.59 0.77
C TRP A 394 22.87 -7.71 1.82
N PRO A 395 24.18 -7.45 1.69
CA PRO A 395 24.92 -6.69 2.68
C PRO A 395 24.36 -5.30 2.84
N ARG A 396 24.28 -4.85 4.08
CA ARG A 396 24.04 -3.44 4.37
C ARG A 396 25.36 -2.69 4.16
N ASP A 397 25.63 -2.27 2.94
CA ASP A 397 26.87 -1.58 2.54
C ASP A 397 26.56 -0.61 1.38
N LYS A 398 27.20 0.56 1.36
CA LYS A 398 26.97 1.58 0.34
C LYS A 398 27.25 1.11 -1.09
N ARG A 399 28.20 0.19 -1.28
CA ARG A 399 28.52 -0.36 -2.62
C ARG A 399 27.35 -1.18 -3.20
N TYR A 400 26.52 -1.71 -2.32
CA TYR A 400 25.33 -2.50 -2.63
C TYR A 400 24.05 -1.65 -2.73
N TYR A 401 24.19 -0.31 -2.73
CA TYR A 401 23.11 0.61 -3.05
C TYR A 401 23.05 0.82 -4.58
N PRO A 402 21.86 0.82 -5.20
CA PRO A 402 21.75 0.99 -6.65
C PRO A 402 22.39 2.30 -7.17
N GLY A 403 23.20 2.17 -8.22
CA GLY A 403 23.79 3.30 -8.93
C GLY A 403 22.72 4.19 -9.60
N ARG A 404 23.12 5.38 -10.09
CA ARG A 404 22.18 6.38 -10.62
C ARG A 404 21.23 5.82 -11.69
N ARG A 405 21.75 5.11 -12.70
CA ARG A 405 20.96 4.58 -13.81
C ARG A 405 19.98 3.51 -13.36
N MET A 406 20.41 2.64 -12.44
CA MET A 406 19.53 1.64 -11.86
C MET A 406 18.40 2.27 -11.05
N ARG A 407 18.67 3.32 -10.26
CA ARG A 407 17.61 4.04 -9.52
C ARG A 407 16.56 4.65 -10.44
N GLU A 408 17.00 5.31 -11.52
CA GLU A 408 16.09 5.85 -12.53
C GLU A 408 15.20 4.74 -13.12
N VAL A 409 15.78 3.59 -13.44
CA VAL A 409 15.05 2.43 -13.97
C VAL A 409 14.10 1.81 -12.94
N LEU A 410 14.50 1.71 -11.67
CA LEU A 410 13.65 1.21 -10.59
C LEU A 410 12.43 2.11 -10.38
N LEU A 411 12.62 3.44 -10.38
CA LEU A 411 11.51 4.41 -10.30
C LEU A 411 10.54 4.27 -11.48
N LEU A 412 11.06 4.10 -12.70
CA LEU A 412 10.23 3.86 -13.89
C LEU A 412 9.45 2.54 -13.82
N ASN A 413 9.94 1.59 -13.02
CA ASN A 413 9.30 0.29 -12.75
C ASN A 413 8.62 0.26 -11.37
N GLY A 414 8.25 1.42 -10.82
CA GLY A 414 7.32 1.51 -9.69
C GLY A 414 7.95 1.38 -8.31
N ALA A 415 9.29 1.43 -8.18
CA ALA A 415 9.93 1.62 -6.87
C ALA A 415 9.55 2.98 -6.28
N SER A 416 9.38 3.04 -4.96
CA SER A 416 9.06 4.29 -4.27
C SER A 416 10.32 5.10 -3.98
N GLU A 417 10.22 6.41 -4.13
CA GLU A 417 11.31 7.31 -3.78
C GLU A 417 11.66 7.23 -2.29
N LYS A 418 10.64 7.03 -1.45
CA LYS A 418 10.78 6.83 0.00
C LYS A 418 11.65 5.61 0.33
N ALA A 419 11.43 4.46 -0.30
CA ALA A 419 12.24 3.28 -0.06
C ALA A 419 13.69 3.47 -0.55
N LEU A 420 13.89 4.09 -1.71
CA LEU A 420 15.23 4.36 -2.24
C LEU A 420 16.02 5.36 -1.38
N GLN A 421 15.37 6.42 -0.87
CA GLN A 421 15.99 7.36 0.07
C GLN A 421 16.34 6.67 1.39
N ARG A 422 15.46 5.78 1.88
CA ARG A 422 15.73 5.00 3.09
C ARG A 422 16.90 4.04 2.90
N TRP A 423 17.02 3.38 1.75
CA TRP A 423 18.16 2.52 1.43
C TRP A 423 19.46 3.31 1.44
N GLU A 424 19.46 4.49 0.83
CA GLU A 424 20.61 5.39 0.87
C GLU A 424 20.97 5.75 2.31
N ALA A 425 20.00 6.18 3.12
CA ALA A 425 20.22 6.56 4.52
C ALA A 425 20.78 5.39 5.36
N LEU A 426 20.28 4.18 5.15
CA LEU A 426 20.71 2.98 5.87
C LEU A 426 22.12 2.54 5.51
N THR A 427 22.64 2.91 4.33
CA THR A 427 23.93 2.44 3.82
C THR A 427 25.00 3.53 3.76
N ARG A 428 24.62 4.81 3.76
CA ARG A 428 25.53 5.96 3.54
C ARG A 428 26.78 5.96 4.42
N TYR A 429 26.62 5.66 5.71
CA TYR A 429 27.72 5.65 6.70
C TYR A 429 28.08 4.24 7.17
N MET A 430 27.45 3.22 6.59
CA MET A 430 27.64 1.84 6.99
C MET A 430 28.98 1.33 6.48
N VAL A 431 29.86 0.98 7.41
CA VAL A 431 31.12 0.28 7.13
C VAL A 431 30.80 -1.20 6.91
N PRO A 432 31.54 -1.93 6.05
CA PRO A 432 31.33 -3.36 5.86
C PRO A 432 31.25 -4.10 7.19
N ASN A 433 30.10 -4.73 7.45
CA ASN A 433 29.83 -5.45 8.68
C ASN A 433 29.16 -6.81 8.36
N PRO A 434 29.80 -7.94 8.70
CA PRO A 434 29.26 -9.27 8.39
C PRO A 434 28.00 -9.64 9.17
N LEU A 435 27.67 -8.86 10.21
CA LEU A 435 26.48 -9.02 11.03
C LEU A 435 25.31 -8.16 10.54
N ALA A 436 25.51 -7.27 9.58
CA ALA A 436 24.49 -6.32 9.13
C ALA A 436 23.90 -6.73 7.78
N GLY A 437 22.59 -6.89 7.73
CA GLY A 437 21.86 -7.28 6.53
C GLY A 437 20.76 -6.30 6.15
N LEU A 438 20.40 -6.32 4.88
CA LEU A 438 19.31 -5.54 4.31
C LEU A 438 18.44 -6.45 3.44
N THR A 439 17.14 -6.20 3.46
CA THR A 439 16.17 -6.90 2.65
C THR A 439 15.30 -5.88 1.93
N TYR A 440 15.24 -5.98 0.61
CA TYR A 440 14.39 -5.18 -0.26
C TYR A 440 13.51 -6.08 -1.11
N VAL A 441 12.26 -5.65 -1.30
CA VAL A 441 11.29 -6.27 -2.18
C VAL A 441 10.60 -5.19 -3.00
N LEU A 442 10.39 -5.46 -4.29
CA LEU A 442 9.62 -4.62 -5.20
C LEU A 442 8.64 -5.49 -5.99
N ALA A 443 7.38 -5.10 -5.96
CA ALA A 443 6.33 -5.51 -6.89
C ALA A 443 6.02 -4.32 -7.80
N GLY A 444 6.74 -4.25 -8.91
CA GLY A 444 6.80 -3.08 -9.77
C GLY A 444 5.60 -2.87 -10.68
N ASN A 445 5.36 -1.60 -11.01
CA ASN A 445 4.38 -1.15 -12.01
C ASN A 445 5.03 -0.15 -12.97
N ASP A 446 4.31 0.26 -14.03
CA ASP A 446 4.83 1.32 -14.90
C ASP A 446 4.67 2.67 -14.19
N LEU A 447 5.48 3.68 -14.52
CA LEU A 447 5.49 5.00 -13.88
C LEU A 447 4.09 5.65 -13.65
N GLU A 448 3.11 5.38 -14.52
CA GLU A 448 1.74 5.91 -14.40
C GLU A 448 0.93 5.29 -13.24
N THR A 449 1.33 4.10 -12.77
CA THR A 449 0.70 3.37 -11.67
C THR A 449 1.75 3.08 -10.60
N PRO A 450 1.59 3.51 -9.34
CA PRO A 450 2.59 3.21 -8.31
C PRO A 450 2.77 1.70 -8.13
N GLY A 451 4.01 1.25 -8.01
CA GLY A 451 4.33 -0.11 -7.57
C GLY A 451 4.24 -0.22 -6.05
N VAL A 452 4.60 -1.38 -5.53
CA VAL A 452 4.63 -1.64 -4.08
C VAL A 452 6.03 -2.13 -3.72
N ASP A 453 6.66 -1.48 -2.76
CA ASP A 453 7.96 -1.93 -2.26
C ASP A 453 8.07 -1.87 -0.73
N GLY A 454 9.15 -2.47 -0.23
CA GLY A 454 9.48 -2.52 1.18
C GLY A 454 10.96 -2.73 1.39
N LEU A 455 11.49 -2.14 2.46
CA LEU A 455 12.90 -2.15 2.78
C LEU A 455 13.11 -2.22 4.28
N ILE A 456 13.86 -3.21 4.75
CA ILE A 456 14.26 -3.28 6.16
C ILE A 456 15.70 -3.72 6.31
N ALA A 457 16.33 -3.28 7.40
CA ALA A 457 17.69 -3.66 7.76
C ALA A 457 17.74 -4.22 9.18
N GLY A 458 18.57 -5.23 9.38
CA GLY A 458 18.73 -5.94 10.65
C GLY A 458 20.19 -6.28 10.96
N PHE A 459 20.40 -6.78 12.17
CA PHE A 459 21.66 -7.32 12.66
C PHE A 459 21.48 -8.75 13.19
N GLY A 460 22.54 -9.55 13.09
CA GLY A 460 22.60 -10.91 13.60
C GLY A 460 23.76 -11.69 13.02
N GLN A 461 23.99 -12.89 13.50
CA GLN A 461 24.92 -13.85 12.91
C GLN A 461 24.24 -14.56 11.72
N ALA A 462 24.91 -14.54 10.57
CA ALA A 462 24.44 -15.23 9.37
C ALA A 462 24.19 -16.72 9.65
N GLY A 463 23.01 -17.23 9.26
CA GLY A 463 22.61 -18.62 9.48
C GLY A 463 22.12 -18.94 10.90
N LYS A 464 22.13 -17.98 11.84
CA LYS A 464 21.64 -18.15 13.21
C LYS A 464 20.44 -17.25 13.49
N ASP A 465 20.62 -15.94 13.49
CA ASP A 465 19.62 -14.95 13.93
C ASP A 465 19.54 -13.70 13.04
N LEU A 466 20.43 -13.52 12.06
CA LEU A 466 20.26 -12.48 11.04
C LEU A 466 19.08 -12.81 10.13
N ASN A 467 17.97 -12.07 10.26
CA ASN A 467 16.76 -12.36 9.50
C ASN A 467 15.83 -11.15 9.15
N PRO A 468 16.33 -9.99 8.71
CA PRO A 468 15.47 -8.92 8.20
C PRO A 468 14.48 -9.44 7.15
N THR A 469 13.18 -9.20 7.37
CA THR A 469 12.09 -9.76 6.57
C THR A 469 11.21 -8.67 6.00
N VAL A 470 10.93 -8.74 4.69
CA VAL A 470 9.94 -7.90 3.99
C VAL A 470 8.92 -8.80 3.32
N LYS A 471 7.64 -8.49 3.50
CA LYS A 471 6.53 -9.14 2.80
C LYS A 471 5.65 -8.10 2.12
N VAL A 472 5.52 -8.24 0.80
CA VAL A 472 4.56 -7.53 -0.04
C VAL A 472 3.49 -8.53 -0.48
N SER A 473 2.26 -8.29 -0.04
CA SER A 473 1.07 -9.00 -0.53
C SER A 473 0.39 -8.15 -1.61
N ALA A 474 0.36 -8.66 -2.83
CA ALA A 474 -0.23 -7.99 -3.99
C ALA A 474 -1.01 -8.97 -4.88
N ARG A 475 -1.59 -8.45 -5.97
CA ARG A 475 -2.23 -9.21 -7.04
C ARG A 475 -1.79 -8.71 -8.40
N LEU A 476 -1.56 -9.64 -9.33
CA LEU A 476 -1.43 -9.32 -10.75
C LEU A 476 -2.83 -9.26 -11.37
N CYS A 477 -3.14 -8.18 -12.04
CA CYS A 477 -4.38 -8.02 -12.80
C CYS A 477 -4.08 -7.39 -14.15
N HIS A 478 -5.01 -7.41 -15.09
CA HIS A 478 -4.88 -6.62 -16.31
C HIS A 478 -5.56 -5.27 -16.13
N ASP A 479 -5.08 -4.25 -16.83
CA ASP A 479 -5.80 -3.00 -17.07
C ASP A 479 -6.74 -3.13 -18.28
N SER A 480 -7.48 -2.06 -18.55
CA SER A 480 -8.47 -1.97 -19.63
C SER A 480 -7.87 -2.11 -21.04
N PHE A 481 -6.54 -2.03 -21.17
CA PHE A 481 -5.78 -2.21 -22.39
C PHE A 481 -5.14 -3.61 -22.49
N GLY A 482 -5.41 -4.49 -21.51
CA GLY A 482 -4.85 -5.83 -21.43
C GLY A 482 -3.41 -5.87 -20.93
N ARG A 483 -2.87 -4.79 -20.36
CA ARG A 483 -1.53 -4.77 -19.76
C ARG A 483 -1.62 -5.28 -18.33
N VAL A 484 -0.69 -6.15 -17.93
CA VAL A 484 -0.58 -6.56 -16.51
C VAL A 484 -0.33 -5.31 -15.64
N LYS A 485 -0.84 -5.29 -14.41
CA LYS A 485 -0.58 -4.33 -13.33
C LYS A 485 -0.57 -5.06 -11.99
N VAL A 486 0.22 -4.57 -11.05
CA VAL A 486 0.30 -5.04 -9.68
C VAL A 486 -0.60 -4.18 -8.80
N VAL A 487 -1.39 -4.77 -7.91
CA VAL A 487 -2.21 -4.04 -6.94
C VAL A 487 -1.93 -4.58 -5.54
N GLN A 488 -1.59 -3.70 -4.60
CA GLN A 488 -1.37 -4.08 -3.21
C GLN A 488 -2.66 -4.64 -2.59
N THR A 489 -2.57 -5.73 -1.84
CA THR A 489 -3.74 -6.30 -1.13
C THR A 489 -3.63 -6.16 0.38
N GLU A 490 -2.42 -6.00 0.91
CA GLU A 490 -2.17 -5.78 2.34
C GLU A 490 -1.02 -4.80 2.51
N LYS A 491 -0.98 -4.09 3.64
CA LYS A 491 0.18 -3.24 3.99
C LYS A 491 1.46 -4.07 3.95
N THR A 492 2.52 -3.48 3.40
CA THR A 492 3.85 -4.07 3.39
C THR A 492 4.27 -4.35 4.84
N GLN A 493 4.65 -5.59 5.11
CA GLN A 493 5.15 -6.00 6.42
C GLN A 493 6.67 -5.94 6.39
N GLU A 494 7.24 -5.20 7.33
CA GLU A 494 8.69 -5.06 7.50
C GLU A 494 9.01 -5.44 8.94
N ASP A 495 9.83 -6.46 9.14
CA ASP A 495 10.35 -6.82 10.47
C ASP A 495 11.88 -6.90 10.39
N PRO A 496 12.63 -6.07 11.15
CA PRO A 496 14.08 -6.18 11.17
C PRO A 496 14.57 -7.49 11.79
N CYS A 497 13.69 -8.21 12.51
CA CYS A 497 14.01 -9.39 13.34
C CYS A 497 15.23 -9.16 14.25
N THR A 498 15.45 -7.91 14.63
CA THR A 498 16.61 -7.44 15.38
C THR A 498 16.10 -6.60 16.54
N LEU A 499 16.60 -6.88 17.74
CA LEU A 499 16.35 -6.05 18.89
C LEU A 499 17.48 -5.02 19.02
N LEU A 500 17.12 -3.74 18.94
CA LEU A 500 18.05 -2.63 19.14
C LEU A 500 17.77 -1.95 20.47
N TYR A 501 18.77 -1.23 20.96
CA TYR A 501 18.69 -0.53 22.23
C TYR A 501 19.09 0.93 22.07
N ILE A 502 18.34 1.81 22.72
CA ILE A 502 18.83 3.15 23.05
C ILE A 502 19.47 3.03 24.44
N VAL A 503 20.76 3.35 24.54
CA VAL A 503 21.55 3.22 25.76
C VAL A 503 21.67 4.58 26.43
N ARG A 504 21.09 4.73 27.63
CA ARG A 504 20.98 5.99 28.37
C ARG A 504 21.71 5.90 29.70
N ASN A 505 22.20 7.01 30.23
CA ASN A 505 22.75 7.02 31.59
C ASN A 505 21.83 7.70 32.62
N ASN A 506 22.26 7.66 33.88
CA ASN A 506 21.53 8.14 35.06
C ASN A 506 21.74 9.62 35.42
N THR A 507 22.41 10.42 34.58
CA THR A 507 22.53 11.87 34.82
C THR A 507 21.17 12.58 34.64
N ASP A 508 21.01 13.80 35.16
CA ASP A 508 19.72 14.52 35.20
C ASP A 508 19.00 14.59 33.83
N SER A 509 19.77 14.80 32.75
CA SER A 509 19.23 14.88 31.38
C SER A 509 19.08 13.51 30.69
N LYS A 510 19.55 12.43 31.34
CA LYS A 510 19.53 11.04 30.85
C LYS A 510 19.87 10.91 29.36
N PRO A 511 21.03 11.45 28.92
CA PRO A 511 21.45 11.44 27.54
C PRO A 511 21.66 10.01 27.03
N ALA A 512 21.43 9.83 25.74
CA ALA A 512 21.66 8.61 25.00
C ALA A 512 23.06 8.59 24.36
N LEU A 513 23.65 7.40 24.29
CA LEU A 513 24.86 7.11 23.55
C LEU A 513 24.57 7.20 22.04
N ALA A 514 25.29 8.07 21.33
CA ALA A 514 25.03 8.32 19.92
C ALA A 514 26.32 8.53 19.12
N THR A 515 26.29 8.28 17.81
CA THR A 515 27.36 8.77 16.92
C THR A 515 27.39 10.30 16.93
N ASP A 516 28.58 10.90 16.89
CA ASP A 516 28.72 12.35 16.72
C ASP A 516 28.27 12.77 15.30
N PRO A 517 27.37 13.76 15.14
CA PRO A 517 26.87 14.19 13.84
C PRO A 517 27.96 14.78 12.93
N GLN A 518 29.01 15.37 13.50
CA GLN A 518 30.12 15.98 12.77
C GLN A 518 31.23 14.98 12.47
N ASN A 519 31.41 13.97 13.32
CA ASN A 519 32.41 12.92 13.13
C ASN A 519 31.85 11.54 13.51
N LYS A 520 31.42 10.79 12.50
CA LYS A 520 30.80 9.46 12.68
C LYS A 520 31.74 8.39 13.26
N THR A 521 33.03 8.66 13.46
CA THR A 521 33.93 7.74 14.18
C THR A 521 33.95 7.98 15.69
N ARG A 522 33.21 8.98 16.19
CA ARG A 522 33.18 9.40 17.59
C ARG A 522 31.82 9.25 18.21
N ILE A 523 31.80 9.22 19.54
CA ILE A 523 30.59 9.09 20.35
C ILE A 523 30.29 10.39 21.08
N ALA A 524 29.04 10.81 20.97
CA ALA A 524 28.49 11.96 21.66
C ALA A 524 27.32 11.53 22.56
N MET A 525 27.16 12.24 23.67
CA MET A 525 26.02 12.12 24.56
C MET A 525 24.94 13.11 24.10
N GLN A 526 23.82 12.60 23.64
CA GLN A 526 22.76 13.38 23.00
C GLN A 526 21.43 13.23 23.73
N THR A 527 20.54 14.19 23.55
CA THR A 527 19.14 14.03 23.98
C THR A 527 18.53 12.82 23.25
N PRO A 528 17.81 11.92 23.95
CA PRO A 528 17.16 10.79 23.32
C PRO A 528 16.21 11.22 22.20
N ASP A 529 16.39 10.65 21.01
CA ASP A 529 15.57 10.87 19.83
C ASP A 529 15.43 9.56 19.05
N ARG A 530 14.18 9.09 18.92
CA ARG A 530 13.84 7.85 18.23
C ARG A 530 14.01 7.94 16.71
N HIS A 531 14.16 9.13 16.15
CA HIS A 531 14.41 9.28 14.71
C HIS A 531 15.91 9.28 14.38
N ASN A 532 16.78 9.36 15.39
CA ASN A 532 18.22 9.40 15.21
C ASN A 532 18.80 7.98 15.14
N LEU A 533 19.14 7.53 13.92
CA LEU A 533 19.73 6.22 13.69
C LEU A 533 21.03 5.98 14.47
N GLY A 534 21.77 7.04 14.74
CA GLY A 534 23.02 7.00 15.49
C GLY A 534 22.85 6.62 16.96
N GLN A 535 21.63 6.64 17.51
CA GLN A 535 21.31 6.27 18.90
C GLN A 535 20.94 4.79 19.08
N TYR A 536 20.77 4.04 18.00
CA TYR A 536 20.43 2.63 18.08
C TYR A 536 21.68 1.75 18.13
N TRP A 537 21.67 0.80 19.05
CA TRP A 537 22.78 -0.13 19.29
C TRP A 537 22.29 -1.57 19.26
N TYR A 538 23.01 -2.42 18.54
CA TYR A 538 22.89 -3.87 18.63
C TYR A 538 23.90 -4.38 19.66
N MET A 539 23.44 -5.17 20.62
CA MET A 539 24.27 -5.76 21.67
C MET A 539 24.45 -7.25 21.39
N LEU A 540 25.58 -7.61 20.79
CA LEU A 540 25.91 -9.02 20.52
C LEU A 540 26.63 -9.62 21.72
N GLU A 541 26.00 -10.58 22.39
CA GLU A 541 26.66 -11.38 23.43
C GLU A 541 27.59 -12.43 22.80
N LEU A 542 28.84 -12.47 23.27
CA LEU A 542 29.88 -13.34 22.78
C LEU A 542 29.99 -14.60 23.63
N GLU A 543 30.65 -15.63 23.10
CA GLU A 543 31.16 -16.70 23.95
C GLU A 543 32.18 -16.14 24.93
N LYS A 544 32.15 -16.66 26.16
CA LYS A 544 32.97 -16.21 27.29
C LYS A 544 34.47 -16.26 26.91
N PRO A 545 35.15 -15.10 26.70
CA PRO A 545 36.55 -15.11 26.31
C PRO A 545 37.49 -15.45 27.48
N TYR A 546 37.05 -15.14 28.70
CA TYR A 546 37.80 -15.33 29.95
C TYR A 546 36.87 -15.72 31.11
N PRO A 547 37.28 -16.61 32.03
CA PRO A 547 36.45 -17.05 33.16
C PRO A 547 35.93 -15.93 34.07
N GLU A 548 36.60 -14.78 34.13
CA GLU A 548 36.28 -13.65 35.00
C GLU A 548 35.24 -12.68 34.42
N ILE A 549 34.93 -12.79 33.12
CA ILE A 549 34.00 -11.92 32.41
C ILE A 549 32.61 -12.56 32.39
N ASN A 550 31.57 -11.87 32.85
CA ASN A 550 30.25 -12.50 33.01
C ASN A 550 29.46 -12.49 31.69
N HIS A 551 29.27 -11.31 31.10
CA HIS A 551 28.48 -11.12 29.89
C HIS A 551 29.28 -10.31 28.87
N PRO A 552 30.20 -10.95 28.12
CA PRO A 552 30.97 -10.25 27.10
C PRO A 552 30.04 -9.82 25.96
N VAL A 553 29.98 -8.52 25.68
CA VAL A 553 29.14 -7.95 24.63
C VAL A 553 29.93 -7.05 23.70
N LEU A 554 29.56 -7.04 22.43
CA LEU A 554 29.90 -5.98 21.49
C LEU A 554 28.75 -5.00 21.40
N LEU A 555 29.04 -3.71 21.51
CA LEU A 555 28.09 -2.65 21.21
C LEU A 555 28.32 -2.17 19.78
N ILE A 556 27.45 -2.58 18.87
CA ILE A 556 27.54 -2.27 17.44
C ILE A 556 26.52 -1.17 17.11
N ASN A 557 26.98 -0.06 16.55
CA ASN A 557 26.12 1.06 16.23
C ASN A 557 25.30 0.79 14.96
N TYR A 558 23.99 1.08 14.98
CA TYR A 558 23.08 0.80 13.87
C TYR A 558 23.34 1.65 12.62
N GLU A 559 23.79 2.89 12.76
CA GLU A 559 24.03 3.79 11.61
C GLU A 559 25.31 3.44 10.86
N THR A 560 26.35 3.09 11.61
CA THR A 560 27.73 2.94 11.10
C THR A 560 28.20 1.49 10.97
N GLY A 561 27.57 0.55 11.69
CA GLY A 561 27.98 -0.86 11.74
C GLY A 561 29.28 -1.11 12.47
N THR A 562 29.79 -0.13 13.21
CA THR A 562 31.06 -0.23 13.91
C THR A 562 30.87 -0.49 15.40
N CYS A 563 31.84 -1.14 16.03
CA CYS A 563 31.88 -1.43 17.45
C CYS A 563 32.34 -0.22 18.27
N LEU A 564 31.78 -0.08 19.48
CA LEU A 564 32.29 0.83 20.50
C LEU A 564 33.64 0.32 21.03
N GLN A 565 34.68 1.13 20.87
CA GLN A 565 36.03 0.90 21.37
C GLN A 565 36.36 1.85 22.50
N GLY A 566 36.91 1.33 23.60
CA GLY A 566 37.53 2.14 24.64
C GLY A 566 38.98 2.49 24.28
N MET A 567 39.34 3.76 24.27
CA MET A 567 40.69 4.18 23.88
C MET A 567 41.71 3.99 25.02
N HIS A 568 42.96 3.69 24.64
CA HIS A 568 44.09 3.51 25.59
C HIS A 568 44.40 4.75 26.43
N ASP A 569 44.09 5.94 25.93
CA ASP A 569 44.26 7.20 26.66
C ASP A 569 43.22 7.41 27.77
N GLN A 570 42.22 6.52 27.86
CA GLN A 570 41.16 6.52 28.88
C GLN A 570 40.35 7.81 28.91
N ASN A 571 40.37 8.60 27.84
CA ASN A 571 39.67 9.88 27.76
C ASN A 571 38.64 9.93 26.63
N ASP A 572 38.62 8.93 25.75
CA ASP A 572 37.77 8.90 24.57
C ASP A 572 37.23 7.48 24.32
N CYS A 573 36.07 7.42 23.66
CA CYS A 573 35.54 6.20 23.06
C CYS A 573 35.33 6.46 21.57
N ARG A 574 35.71 5.48 20.75
CA ARG A 574 35.62 5.60 19.30
C ARG A 574 34.85 4.44 18.69
N LEU A 575 34.55 4.59 17.41
CA LEU A 575 33.90 3.59 16.61
C LEU A 575 34.94 2.90 15.73
N LYS A 576 35.00 1.57 15.87
CA LYS A 576 35.96 0.72 15.19
C LYS A 576 35.25 -0.30 14.29
N PRO A 577 35.69 -0.51 13.04
CA PRO A 577 35.18 -1.57 12.19
C PRO A 577 35.29 -2.96 12.84
N ILE A 578 34.37 -3.86 12.48
CA ILE A 578 34.45 -5.27 12.90
C ILE A 578 35.56 -5.95 12.12
N GLU A 579 36.54 -6.51 12.84
CA GLU A 579 37.63 -7.27 12.24
C GLU A 579 37.21 -8.74 12.03
N PRO A 580 37.69 -9.44 10.99
CA PRO A 580 37.47 -10.88 10.89
C PRO A 580 38.08 -11.63 12.08
N GLY A 581 37.37 -12.62 12.62
CA GLY A 581 37.84 -13.45 13.71
C GLY A 581 37.61 -12.86 15.11
N ARG A 582 38.53 -13.17 16.04
CA ARG A 582 38.41 -12.72 17.44
C ARG A 582 38.57 -11.20 17.52
N GLN A 583 37.58 -10.55 18.13
CA GLN A 583 37.64 -9.11 18.38
C GLN A 583 38.69 -8.77 19.45
N GLN A 584 39.25 -7.57 19.34
CA GLN A 584 40.22 -7.06 20.30
C GLN A 584 39.56 -6.80 21.67
N ASP A 585 40.31 -6.99 22.76
CA ASP A 585 39.75 -6.88 24.11
C ASP A 585 39.28 -5.45 24.47
N ASP A 586 39.67 -4.45 23.68
CA ASP A 586 39.30 -3.03 23.82
C ASP A 586 37.98 -2.65 23.11
N VAL A 587 37.36 -3.59 22.39
CA VAL A 587 35.99 -3.46 21.87
C VAL A 587 34.99 -4.39 22.58
N ILE A 588 35.48 -5.29 23.44
CA ILE A 588 34.65 -6.20 24.22
C ILE A 588 34.33 -5.57 25.58
N TRP A 589 33.05 -5.52 25.91
CA TRP A 589 32.55 -4.98 27.17
C TRP A 589 31.92 -6.07 28.02
N ASP A 590 32.25 -6.15 29.31
CA ASP A 590 31.54 -6.98 30.27
C ASP A 590 30.31 -6.24 30.78
N ARG A 591 29.11 -6.68 30.38
CA ARG A 591 27.84 -6.13 30.85
C ARG A 591 27.50 -6.72 32.22
N ARG A 592 27.61 -5.92 33.28
CA ARG A 592 27.23 -6.35 34.64
C ARG A 592 25.91 -5.73 35.07
N GLY A 593 24.92 -6.57 35.35
CA GLY A 593 23.55 -6.15 35.68
C GLY A 593 22.61 -6.22 34.47
N ASP A 594 21.30 -6.23 34.74
CA ASP A 594 20.26 -6.44 33.72
C ASP A 594 19.54 -5.15 33.32
N ASP A 595 18.66 -4.64 34.20
CA ASP A 595 17.89 -3.40 33.95
C ASP A 595 18.75 -2.15 34.14
N VAL A 596 19.59 -2.21 35.15
CA VAL A 596 20.63 -1.22 35.45
C VAL A 596 21.95 -1.96 35.32
N PHE A 597 22.81 -1.49 34.42
CA PHE A 597 24.05 -2.18 34.13
C PHE A 597 25.24 -1.24 34.02
N HIS A 598 26.41 -1.86 34.11
CA HIS A 598 27.69 -1.24 33.84
C HIS A 598 28.38 -1.98 32.70
N LEU A 599 29.16 -1.25 31.91
CA LEU A 599 29.97 -1.81 30.84
C LEU A 599 31.44 -1.67 31.22
N LEU A 600 32.09 -2.78 31.58
CA LEU A 600 33.52 -2.78 31.90
C LEU A 600 34.33 -3.17 30.66
N LEU A 601 35.40 -2.46 30.39
CA LEU A 601 36.29 -2.78 29.28
C LEU A 601 37.10 -4.03 29.61
N VAL A 602 36.99 -5.09 28.79
CA VAL A 602 37.68 -6.37 29.03
C VAL A 602 39.20 -6.19 29.04
N HIS A 603 39.75 -5.39 28.13
CA HIS A 603 41.19 -5.09 28.07
C HIS A 603 41.79 -4.65 29.42
N CYS A 604 41.00 -3.92 30.22
CA CYS A 604 41.42 -3.36 31.49
C CYS A 604 40.71 -4.00 32.69
N TRP A 605 40.27 -5.25 32.58
CA TRP A 605 39.42 -5.89 33.61
C TRP A 605 40.04 -5.87 35.02
N LYS A 606 41.37 -6.01 35.13
CA LYS A 606 42.10 -5.92 36.41
C LYS A 606 42.02 -4.54 37.07
N ASN A 607 41.87 -3.49 36.27
CA ASN A 607 41.74 -2.10 36.72
C ASN A 607 40.26 -1.66 36.82
N ALA A 608 39.32 -2.57 36.53
CA ALA A 608 37.89 -2.33 36.53
C ALA A 608 37.50 -1.04 35.77
N MET A 609 37.99 -0.84 34.55
CA MET A 609 37.65 0.37 33.79
C MET A 609 36.24 0.26 33.20
N CYS A 610 35.40 1.28 33.35
CA CYS A 610 34.01 1.31 32.88
C CYS A 610 33.72 2.44 31.89
N LEU A 611 32.72 2.22 31.03
CA LEU A 611 32.14 3.26 30.17
C LEU A 611 31.51 4.35 31.04
N THR A 612 31.88 5.60 30.77
CA THR A 612 31.36 6.79 31.45
C THR A 612 31.15 7.95 30.46
N GLN A 613 30.71 9.09 30.98
CA GLN A 613 30.56 10.34 30.24
C GLN A 613 31.51 11.42 30.82
N ILE A 614 32.16 12.14 29.92
CA ILE A 614 32.88 13.38 30.22
C ILE A 614 32.25 14.47 29.36
N GLU A 615 31.66 15.47 30.00
CA GLU A 615 30.92 16.54 29.32
C GLU A 615 29.86 15.99 28.36
N LYS A 616 30.08 16.05 27.04
CA LYS A 616 29.17 15.53 26.01
C LYS A 616 29.75 14.34 25.24
N ARG A 617 30.76 13.66 25.78
CA ARG A 617 31.46 12.54 25.13
C ARG A 617 31.44 11.29 25.99
N ALA A 618 31.52 10.13 25.35
CA ALA A 618 31.78 8.87 26.03
C ALA A 618 33.28 8.68 26.26
N ALA A 619 33.64 8.12 27.42
CA ALA A 619 35.02 7.86 27.82
C ALA A 619 35.11 6.61 28.70
N VAL A 620 36.34 6.23 29.09
CA VAL A 620 36.61 5.06 29.93
C VAL A 620 37.32 5.49 31.21
N ARG A 621 36.74 5.23 32.39
CA ARG A 621 37.34 5.62 33.70
C ARG A 621 37.37 4.43 34.66
N PRO A 622 38.18 4.47 35.73
CA PRO A 622 38.10 3.44 36.77
C PRO A 622 36.69 3.41 37.36
N TRP A 623 36.21 2.20 37.64
CA TRP A 623 34.88 1.95 38.18
C TRP A 623 34.55 2.87 39.35
N ARG A 624 33.39 3.53 39.30
CA ARG A 624 32.86 4.50 40.28
C ARG A 624 33.57 5.85 40.40
N LEU A 625 34.50 6.21 39.50
CA LEU A 625 35.09 7.56 39.46
C LEU A 625 34.59 8.39 38.25
N PRO A 626 34.18 9.66 38.44
CA PRO A 626 34.01 10.39 39.71
C PRO A 626 32.70 10.07 40.44
N HIS A 627 31.70 9.51 39.76
CA HIS A 627 30.43 9.05 40.33
C HIS A 627 29.97 7.77 39.63
N GLY A 628 29.27 6.88 40.34
CA GLY A 628 28.73 5.63 39.79
C GLY A 628 27.75 5.89 38.65
N MET A 629 28.25 5.85 37.41
CA MET A 629 27.42 5.99 36.23
C MET A 629 26.72 4.66 35.95
N ASP A 630 25.40 4.72 36.01
CA ASP A 630 24.53 3.60 35.69
C ASP A 630 24.01 3.77 34.27
N TRP A 631 23.95 2.67 33.53
CA TRP A 631 23.38 2.63 32.19
C TRP A 631 22.05 1.87 32.20
N PHE A 632 21.13 2.36 31.37
CA PHE A 632 19.84 1.76 31.09
C PHE A 632 19.74 1.51 29.60
N ARG A 633 19.03 0.45 29.22
CA ARG A 633 18.73 0.15 27.81
C ARG A 633 17.23 0.15 27.60
N GLU A 634 16.79 0.91 26.62
CA GLU A 634 15.40 0.90 26.18
C GLU A 634 15.33 0.08 24.89
N ALA A 635 14.60 -1.04 24.97
CA ALA A 635 14.38 -1.91 23.82
C ALA A 635 13.55 -1.18 22.76
N HIS A 636 14.06 -1.16 21.55
CA HIS A 636 13.41 -0.53 20.41
C HIS A 636 13.48 -1.42 19.18
N ARG A 637 12.38 -1.42 18.42
CA ARG A 637 12.40 -1.85 17.03
C ARG A 637 12.50 -0.60 16.16
N PRO A 638 13.51 -0.48 15.30
CA PRO A 638 13.59 0.65 14.40
C PRO A 638 12.39 0.62 13.43
N TYR A 639 11.80 1.79 13.16
CA TYR A 639 10.67 1.97 12.23
C TYR A 639 9.33 1.32 12.62
N SER A 640 9.12 1.01 13.91
CA SER A 640 7.83 0.59 14.48
C SER A 640 6.89 1.73 14.78
#